data_AF-A0A812Z9T8-F1
#
_entry.id   AF-A0A812Z9T8-F1
#
_cell.length_a   1.000
_cell.length_b   1.000
_cell.length_c   1.000
_cell.angle_alpha   90.00
_cell.angle_beta   90.00
_cell.angle_gamma   90.00
#
_symmetry.space_group_name_H-M   'P 1'
#
loop_
_entity.id
_entity.type
_entity.pdbx_description
1 polymer ?
#
loop_
_entity_poly.entity_id
_entity_poly.type
_entity_poly.pdbx_seq_one_letter_code
_entity_poly.pdbx_strand_id
1 'polypeptide(L)'
;MEARAKRREMAQLELCLAQNSRDIPRLRAAVELARAVDLAEQQTQEAEEVLADLIQQDSLRRETLQRLAEAAKLRDLALLKQALSASTDILSEDAEVQQAKALLLELEEEARAEAEAARRRAAAEAIEAAVAEGDWGKIESALSAGLELGLAEEGAAVRAAQAKLESLREARELKEAEGVAAEAEARLLELQKKEQSLLGAKHKKERSAIGKEMMALRNSEAYISARNFLKNPDQERKRRQEQRVEIEKRAAVERERRRLRTAQAPAELLAAIQALDEDAVRALLIEAVLAPPDASIAEGFLAESEERRTRAERDGALLEFGFPDLDRRAFFQASVAVASFLTDQYCMHEGSDFKLKVIKAANSVLVTFRSAEYAQAVRETTVDLAKQLEGSSSALLRAELRSSHGPFSAEAEEFLSRLRQDAEALREKPLRAECEEAVRSAAARARGELPSTRTTGPGPLSRASTEGPAVTAGAKEQQPQQQHHPPPAPMPDQQLHISGGGSLPSRTSTVGAYGSKGKAGGKASPGAGAPKDDVLVLPRGAAFELQRDTARAKTFRDDLRTFARNFRIQAELVGLDKVQMKPIGFVHQDTREKARAELQNLLNYHFPGSAASREREVRLRVAESGAGIDLTPSDRGFQVDHVEDFPGQDFAAGEVILAINGQKLSGLSEDEVEETFGAHFGDGAVLMIGRA
;
A
#
# COMPACT_ATOMS: atom_id res chain seq x y z
N MET A 1 5.45 -58.90 -94.65
CA MET A 1 5.83 -57.52 -94.26
C MET A 1 5.02 -57.05 -93.06
N GLU A 2 3.69 -57.06 -93.11
CA GLU A 2 2.81 -56.61 -92.02
C GLU A 2 3.02 -57.36 -90.68
N ALA A 3 3.18 -58.69 -90.71
CA ALA A 3 3.44 -59.47 -89.49
C ALA A 3 4.80 -59.16 -88.83
N ARG A 4 5.83 -58.78 -89.61
CA ARG A 4 7.14 -58.37 -89.08
C ARG A 4 7.06 -56.97 -88.46
N ALA A 5 6.28 -56.08 -89.06
CA ALA A 5 6.01 -54.75 -88.50
C ALA A 5 5.26 -54.84 -87.15
N LYS A 6 4.20 -55.65 -87.07
CA LYS A 6 3.45 -55.87 -85.81
C LYS A 6 4.32 -56.47 -84.71
N ARG A 7 5.21 -57.42 -85.03
CA ARG A 7 6.16 -57.98 -84.06
C ARG A 7 7.17 -56.95 -83.55
N ARG A 8 7.61 -56.01 -84.40
CA ARG A 8 8.49 -54.90 -83.99
C ARG A 8 7.76 -53.92 -83.07
N GLU A 9 6.53 -53.56 -83.42
CA GLU A 9 5.69 -52.67 -82.60
C GLU A 9 5.43 -53.30 -81.21
N MET A 10 5.10 -54.59 -81.16
CA MET A 10 4.94 -55.31 -79.90
C MET A 10 6.25 -55.39 -79.09
N ALA A 11 7.38 -55.64 -79.75
CA ALA A 11 8.70 -55.66 -79.10
C ALA A 11 9.07 -54.30 -78.50
N GLN A 12 8.79 -53.22 -79.23
CA GLN A 12 9.00 -51.85 -78.77
C GLN A 12 8.12 -51.50 -77.58
N LEU A 13 6.84 -51.90 -77.63
CA LEU A 13 5.91 -51.71 -76.51
C LEU A 13 6.38 -52.47 -75.27
N GLU A 14 6.76 -53.74 -75.40
CA GLU A 14 7.21 -54.55 -74.26
C GLU A 14 8.53 -54.04 -73.67
N LEU A 15 9.46 -53.58 -74.51
CA LEU A 15 10.70 -52.94 -74.06
C LEU A 15 10.40 -51.69 -73.22
N CYS A 16 9.48 -50.84 -73.71
CA CYS A 16 9.05 -49.66 -72.98
C CYS A 16 8.34 -50.00 -71.65
N LEU A 17 7.45 -50.99 -71.66
CA LEU A 17 6.76 -51.47 -70.45
C LEU A 17 7.75 -52.06 -69.44
N ALA A 18 8.75 -52.81 -69.89
CA ALA A 18 9.76 -53.43 -69.03
C ALA A 18 10.76 -52.40 -68.46
N GLN A 19 11.16 -51.39 -69.24
CA GLN A 19 11.96 -50.25 -68.75
C GLN A 19 11.20 -49.49 -67.66
N ASN A 20 9.91 -49.24 -67.88
CA ASN A 20 9.05 -48.55 -66.92
C ASN A 20 8.81 -49.37 -65.65
N SER A 21 8.71 -50.70 -65.75
CA SER A 21 8.51 -51.56 -64.57
C SER A 21 9.77 -51.77 -63.74
N ARG A 22 10.97 -51.45 -64.30
CA ARG A 22 12.29 -51.69 -63.66
C ARG A 22 12.49 -53.12 -63.15
N ASP A 23 11.80 -54.07 -63.76
CA ASP A 23 11.87 -55.50 -63.40
C ASP A 23 13.03 -56.11 -64.20
N ILE A 24 14.14 -56.42 -63.51
CA ILE A 24 15.38 -56.92 -64.13
C ILE A 24 15.13 -58.15 -65.02
N PRO A 25 14.47 -59.23 -64.56
CA PRO A 25 14.07 -60.36 -65.41
C PRO A 25 13.26 -59.96 -66.65
N ARG A 26 12.25 -59.09 -66.48
CA ARG A 26 11.37 -58.68 -67.59
C ARG A 26 12.10 -57.82 -68.62
N LEU A 27 12.91 -56.87 -68.16
CA LEU A 27 13.72 -56.00 -69.01
C LEU A 27 14.78 -56.79 -69.77
N ARG A 28 15.44 -57.76 -69.11
CA ARG A 28 16.37 -58.69 -69.77
C ARG A 28 15.67 -59.45 -70.90
N ALA A 29 14.50 -60.04 -70.64
CA ALA A 29 13.74 -60.75 -71.68
C ALA A 29 13.26 -59.83 -72.81
N ALA A 30 12.87 -58.59 -72.50
CA ALA A 30 12.44 -57.60 -73.49
C ALA A 30 13.60 -57.11 -74.37
N VAL A 31 14.80 -56.92 -73.82
CA VAL A 31 16.03 -56.61 -74.57
C VAL A 31 16.40 -57.75 -75.52
N GLU A 32 16.35 -58.99 -75.05
CA GLU A 32 16.60 -60.18 -75.90
C GLU A 32 15.58 -60.26 -77.06
N LEU A 33 14.31 -59.97 -76.78
CA LEU A 33 13.25 -59.94 -77.77
C LEU A 33 13.43 -58.77 -78.77
N ALA A 34 13.85 -57.59 -78.31
CA ALA A 34 14.16 -56.45 -79.18
C ALA A 34 15.33 -56.75 -80.14
N ARG A 35 16.39 -57.40 -79.65
CA ARG A 35 17.51 -57.90 -80.47
C ARG A 35 17.03 -58.90 -81.54
N ALA A 36 16.12 -59.80 -81.18
CA ALA A 36 15.63 -60.84 -82.09
C ALA A 36 14.75 -60.33 -83.25
N VAL A 37 14.16 -59.13 -83.16
CA VAL A 37 13.29 -58.55 -84.20
C VAL A 37 13.98 -57.40 -84.98
N ASP A 38 15.28 -57.18 -84.75
CA ASP A 38 16.08 -56.08 -85.29
C ASP A 38 15.43 -54.71 -85.01
N LEU A 39 15.12 -54.42 -83.73
CA LEU A 39 14.69 -53.08 -83.32
C LEU A 39 15.84 -52.08 -83.52
N ALA A 40 15.54 -50.77 -83.44
CA ALA A 40 16.58 -49.76 -83.57
C ALA A 40 17.70 -49.99 -82.54
N GLU A 41 18.95 -50.02 -83.00
CA GLU A 41 20.13 -50.33 -82.18
C GLU A 41 20.25 -49.40 -80.97
N GLN A 42 19.96 -48.11 -81.18
CA GLN A 42 19.95 -47.10 -80.13
C GLN A 42 18.96 -47.42 -79.00
N GLN A 43 17.73 -47.84 -79.32
CA GLN A 43 16.71 -48.16 -78.30
C GLN A 43 17.09 -49.41 -77.49
N THR A 44 17.79 -50.35 -78.14
CA THR A 44 18.25 -51.58 -77.49
C THR A 44 19.44 -51.29 -76.58
N GLN A 45 20.38 -50.43 -77.00
CA GLN A 45 21.51 -49.98 -76.19
C GLN A 45 21.06 -49.19 -74.96
N GLU A 46 20.12 -48.24 -75.10
CA GLU A 46 19.54 -47.49 -73.98
C GLU A 46 18.88 -48.44 -72.95
N ALA A 47 18.19 -49.50 -73.41
CA ALA A 47 17.60 -50.49 -72.52
C ALA A 47 18.64 -51.38 -71.82
N GLU A 48 19.77 -51.67 -72.47
CA GLU A 48 20.89 -52.42 -71.89
C GLU A 48 21.64 -51.62 -70.82
N GLU A 49 21.82 -50.32 -71.02
CA GLU A 49 22.39 -49.42 -70.00
C GLU A 49 21.50 -49.39 -68.76
N VAL A 50 20.18 -49.19 -68.95
CA VAL A 50 19.21 -49.24 -67.84
C VAL A 50 19.23 -50.59 -67.13
N LEU A 51 19.37 -51.70 -67.87
CA LEU A 51 19.47 -53.04 -67.27
C LEU A 51 20.77 -53.23 -66.47
N ALA A 52 21.90 -52.74 -66.96
CA ALA A 52 23.19 -52.81 -66.28
C ALA A 52 23.16 -52.00 -64.96
N ASP A 53 22.60 -50.79 -64.99
CA ASP A 53 22.40 -49.95 -63.82
C ASP A 53 21.52 -50.63 -62.77
N LEU A 54 20.41 -51.25 -63.18
CA LEU A 54 19.53 -51.98 -62.25
C LEU A 54 20.21 -53.20 -61.62
N ILE A 55 21.05 -53.93 -62.37
CA ILE A 55 21.83 -55.06 -61.84
C ILE A 55 22.88 -54.57 -60.83
N GLN A 56 23.56 -53.47 -61.12
CA GLN A 56 24.53 -52.87 -60.21
C GLN A 56 23.83 -52.41 -58.92
N GLN A 57 22.68 -51.73 -59.03
CA GLN A 57 21.87 -51.32 -57.88
C GLN A 57 21.39 -52.52 -57.04
N ASP A 58 20.92 -53.60 -57.66
CA ASP A 58 20.51 -54.84 -56.96
C ASP A 58 21.68 -55.52 -56.23
N SER A 59 22.87 -55.55 -56.85
CA SER A 59 24.08 -56.10 -56.21
C SER A 59 24.51 -55.31 -54.97
N LEU A 60 24.50 -53.98 -55.08
CA LEU A 60 24.83 -53.05 -53.99
C LEU A 60 23.79 -53.14 -52.87
N ARG A 61 22.51 -53.29 -53.23
CA ARG A 61 21.41 -53.56 -52.29
C ARG A 61 21.62 -54.85 -51.50
N ARG A 62 22.02 -55.95 -52.15
CA ARG A 62 22.29 -57.22 -51.43
C ARG A 62 23.49 -57.12 -50.49
N GLU A 63 24.57 -56.49 -50.93
CA GLU A 63 25.76 -56.30 -50.10
C GLU A 63 25.46 -55.45 -48.87
N THR A 64 24.68 -54.37 -49.04
CA THR A 64 24.26 -53.51 -47.92
C THR A 64 23.33 -54.24 -46.95
N LEU A 65 22.36 -55.03 -47.43
CA LEU A 65 21.53 -55.88 -46.58
C LEU A 65 22.36 -56.93 -45.82
N GLN A 66 23.36 -57.55 -46.46
CA GLN A 66 24.24 -58.50 -45.78
C GLN A 66 25.05 -57.84 -44.66
N ARG A 67 25.65 -56.66 -44.92
CA ARG A 67 26.38 -55.91 -43.89
C ARG A 67 25.48 -55.50 -42.73
N LEU A 68 24.24 -55.10 -43.03
CA LEU A 68 23.24 -54.76 -42.03
C LEU A 68 22.88 -55.97 -41.17
N ALA A 69 22.66 -57.12 -41.78
CA ALA A 69 22.36 -58.38 -41.09
C ALA A 69 23.54 -58.86 -40.22
N GLU A 70 24.79 -58.74 -40.69
CA GLU A 70 25.99 -59.06 -39.92
C GLU A 70 26.16 -58.14 -38.71
N ALA A 71 25.99 -56.83 -38.89
CA ALA A 71 26.02 -55.86 -37.79
C ALA A 71 24.92 -56.14 -36.75
N ALA A 72 23.69 -56.44 -37.21
CA ALA A 72 22.57 -56.80 -36.34
C ALA A 72 22.85 -58.09 -35.55
N LYS A 73 23.44 -59.10 -36.20
CA LYS A 73 23.82 -60.36 -35.55
C LYS A 73 24.86 -60.19 -34.46
N LEU A 74 25.82 -59.27 -34.64
CA LEU A 74 26.85 -58.98 -33.65
C LEU A 74 26.34 -58.10 -32.49
N ARG A 75 25.15 -57.49 -32.62
CA ARG A 75 24.61 -56.49 -31.67
C ARG A 75 25.62 -55.38 -31.33
N ASP A 76 26.48 -55.04 -32.28
CA ASP A 76 27.47 -53.98 -32.10
C ASP A 76 26.87 -52.64 -32.52
N LEU A 77 26.70 -51.73 -31.56
CA LEU A 77 26.09 -50.43 -31.76
C LEU A 77 26.81 -49.60 -32.84
N ALA A 78 28.14 -49.62 -32.86
CA ALA A 78 28.92 -48.80 -33.78
C ALA A 78 28.83 -49.34 -35.21
N LEU A 79 28.97 -50.67 -35.37
CA LEU A 79 28.83 -51.32 -36.66
C LEU A 79 27.41 -51.17 -37.23
N LEU A 80 26.38 -51.23 -36.38
CA LEU A 80 24.98 -51.08 -36.79
C LEU A 80 24.66 -49.65 -37.24
N LYS A 81 25.17 -48.62 -36.54
CA LYS A 81 25.06 -47.22 -36.98
C LYS A 81 25.75 -46.98 -38.31
N GLN A 82 26.96 -47.52 -38.46
CA GLN A 82 27.71 -47.42 -39.71
C GLN A 82 26.98 -48.10 -40.86
N ALA A 83 26.49 -49.32 -40.67
CA ALA A 83 25.73 -50.06 -41.67
C ALA A 83 24.41 -49.36 -42.06
N LEU A 84 23.65 -48.84 -41.09
CA LEU A 84 22.42 -48.09 -41.35
C LEU A 84 22.70 -46.79 -42.12
N SER A 85 23.73 -46.03 -41.73
CA SER A 85 24.11 -44.79 -42.43
C SER A 85 24.47 -45.04 -43.89
N ALA A 86 25.26 -46.08 -44.16
CA ALA A 86 25.62 -46.50 -45.52
C ALA A 86 24.43 -47.00 -46.34
N SER A 87 23.35 -47.46 -45.70
CA SER A 87 22.15 -47.97 -46.38
C SER A 87 21.14 -46.89 -46.80
N THR A 88 21.24 -45.67 -46.26
CA THR A 88 20.23 -44.60 -46.40
C THR A 88 19.93 -44.22 -47.85
N ASP A 89 20.94 -44.24 -48.72
CA ASP A 89 20.82 -43.87 -50.14
C ASP A 89 20.55 -45.07 -51.06
N ILE A 90 20.63 -46.30 -50.53
CA ILE A 90 20.64 -47.55 -51.30
C ILE A 90 19.38 -48.38 -51.07
N LEU A 91 18.91 -48.43 -49.83
CA LEU A 91 17.75 -49.24 -49.42
C LEU A 91 16.51 -48.35 -49.25
N SER A 92 15.39 -48.79 -49.79
CA SER A 92 14.07 -48.32 -49.36
C SER A 92 13.82 -48.70 -47.90
N GLU A 93 12.73 -48.21 -47.29
CA GLU A 93 12.30 -48.59 -45.93
C GLU A 93 11.83 -50.05 -45.83
N ASP A 94 12.73 -50.98 -46.14
CA ASP A 94 12.49 -52.42 -46.14
C ASP A 94 12.35 -52.94 -44.70
N ALA A 95 11.68 -54.08 -44.55
CA ALA A 95 11.45 -54.71 -43.24
C ALA A 95 12.76 -54.98 -42.47
N GLU A 96 13.85 -55.34 -43.17
CA GLU A 96 15.17 -55.56 -42.58
C GLU A 96 15.80 -54.27 -42.04
N VAL A 97 15.61 -53.15 -42.77
CA VAL A 97 16.03 -51.81 -42.31
C VAL A 97 15.25 -51.41 -41.06
N GLN A 98 13.94 -51.68 -41.03
CA GLN A 98 13.10 -51.39 -39.86
C GLN A 98 13.49 -52.25 -38.65
N GLN A 99 13.79 -53.54 -38.85
CA GLN A 99 14.29 -54.42 -37.79
C GLN A 99 15.64 -53.95 -37.25
N ALA A 100 16.58 -53.57 -38.12
CA ALA A 100 17.87 -53.05 -37.70
C ALA A 100 17.75 -51.70 -36.97
N LYS A 101 16.85 -50.81 -37.39
CA LYS A 101 16.52 -49.56 -36.67
C LYS A 101 15.96 -49.84 -35.27
N ALA A 102 15.07 -50.82 -35.14
CA ALA A 102 14.52 -51.22 -33.84
C ALA A 102 15.60 -51.79 -32.90
N LEU A 103 16.45 -52.68 -33.41
CA LEU A 103 17.58 -53.23 -32.64
C LEU A 103 18.59 -52.15 -32.24
N LEU A 104 18.84 -51.17 -33.13
CA LEU A 104 19.70 -50.03 -32.81
C LEU A 104 19.12 -49.24 -31.63
N LEU A 105 17.82 -48.97 -31.63
CA LEU A 105 17.15 -48.26 -30.55
C LEU A 105 17.29 -49.03 -29.22
N GLU A 106 17.04 -50.34 -29.22
CA GLU A 106 17.21 -51.21 -28.05
C GLU A 106 18.65 -51.16 -27.49
N LEU A 107 19.65 -51.29 -28.36
CA LEU A 107 21.06 -51.22 -27.95
C LEU A 107 21.47 -49.83 -27.44
N GLU A 108 20.90 -48.76 -28.00
CA GLU A 108 21.10 -47.41 -27.47
C GLU A 108 20.48 -47.24 -26.09
N GLU A 109 19.29 -47.81 -25.85
CA GLU A 109 18.64 -47.79 -24.54
C GLU A 109 19.43 -48.60 -23.51
N GLU A 110 19.91 -49.80 -23.86
CA GLU A 110 20.79 -50.61 -23.01
C GLU A 110 22.09 -49.86 -22.66
N ALA A 111 22.77 -49.28 -23.65
CA ALA A 111 24.01 -48.53 -23.44
C ALA A 111 23.79 -47.26 -22.58
N ARG A 112 22.65 -46.57 -22.77
CA ARG A 112 22.25 -45.44 -21.91
C ARG A 112 21.98 -45.90 -20.48
N ALA A 113 21.28 -47.01 -20.29
CA ALA A 113 20.98 -47.57 -18.97
C ALA A 113 22.27 -48.01 -18.24
N GLU A 114 23.22 -48.62 -18.94
CA GLU A 114 24.52 -49.00 -18.37
C GLU A 114 25.35 -47.76 -18.00
N ALA A 115 25.42 -46.75 -18.88
CA ALA A 115 26.10 -45.50 -18.59
C ALA A 115 25.48 -44.76 -17.39
N GLU A 116 24.16 -44.76 -17.27
CA GLU A 116 23.45 -44.19 -16.13
C GLU A 116 23.73 -44.99 -14.84
N ALA A 117 23.72 -46.32 -14.90
CA ALA A 117 24.08 -47.18 -13.77
C ALA A 117 25.54 -46.98 -13.32
N ALA A 118 26.47 -46.76 -14.26
CA ALA A 118 27.86 -46.42 -13.96
C ALA A 118 27.98 -45.05 -13.29
N ARG A 119 27.23 -44.05 -13.76
CA ARG A 119 27.16 -42.72 -13.12
C ARG A 119 26.60 -42.79 -11.70
N ARG A 120 25.53 -43.57 -11.47
CA ARG A 120 24.97 -43.81 -10.13
C ARG A 120 26.00 -44.46 -9.20
N ARG A 121 26.74 -45.46 -9.68
CA ARG A 121 27.84 -46.10 -8.90
C ARG A 121 28.93 -45.10 -8.54
N ALA A 122 29.42 -44.32 -9.50
CA ALA A 122 30.43 -43.29 -9.26
C ALA A 122 29.94 -42.21 -8.27
N ALA A 123 28.66 -41.83 -8.34
CA ALA A 123 28.06 -40.89 -7.39
C ALA A 123 27.98 -41.48 -5.97
N ALA A 124 27.62 -42.75 -5.83
CA ALA A 124 27.63 -43.43 -4.53
C ALA A 124 29.04 -43.50 -3.92
N GLU A 125 30.05 -43.85 -4.73
CA GLU A 125 31.46 -43.84 -4.30
C GLU A 125 31.94 -42.43 -3.91
N ALA A 126 31.52 -41.39 -4.64
CA ALA A 126 31.83 -40.01 -4.31
C ALA A 126 31.19 -39.56 -2.98
N ILE A 127 29.95 -39.99 -2.70
CA ILE A 127 29.29 -39.77 -1.41
C ILE A 127 30.09 -40.45 -0.29
N GLU A 128 30.48 -41.72 -0.46
CA GLU A 128 31.27 -42.45 0.54
C GLU A 128 32.63 -41.78 0.81
N ALA A 129 33.31 -41.34 -0.25
CA ALA A 129 34.57 -40.59 -0.13
C ALA A 129 34.40 -39.27 0.63
N ALA A 130 33.33 -38.51 0.34
CA ALA A 130 33.03 -37.27 1.05
C ALA A 130 32.71 -37.52 2.54
N VAL A 131 31.97 -38.60 2.85
CA VAL A 131 31.66 -39.02 4.22
C VAL A 131 32.92 -39.37 5.00
N ALA A 132 33.87 -40.06 4.36
CA ALA A 132 35.16 -40.40 4.95
C ALA A 132 36.01 -39.16 5.26
N GLU A 133 35.97 -38.13 4.41
CA GLU A 133 36.65 -36.86 4.65
C GLU A 133 36.01 -36.05 5.80
N GLY A 134 34.69 -36.17 5.97
CA GLY A 134 33.97 -35.50 7.05
C GLY A 134 33.77 -33.99 6.83
N ASP A 135 33.93 -33.51 5.60
CA ASP A 135 33.66 -32.12 5.22
C ASP A 135 32.17 -31.94 4.90
N TRP A 136 31.50 -31.02 5.59
CA TRP A 136 30.07 -30.75 5.43
C TRP A 136 29.69 -30.43 3.98
N GLY A 137 30.39 -29.49 3.36
CA GLY A 137 30.02 -28.97 2.04
C GLY A 137 30.22 -30.02 0.95
N LYS A 138 31.26 -30.84 1.07
CA LYS A 138 31.50 -31.96 0.14
C LYS A 138 30.43 -33.04 0.26
N ILE A 139 30.02 -33.40 1.49
CA ILE A 139 28.97 -34.40 1.68
C ILE A 139 27.64 -33.89 1.13
N GLU A 140 27.26 -32.64 1.41
CA GLU A 140 26.02 -32.04 0.92
C GLU A 140 26.00 -31.95 -0.61
N SER A 141 27.09 -31.50 -1.23
CA SER A 141 27.22 -31.43 -2.69
C SER A 141 27.19 -32.81 -3.35
N ALA A 142 27.88 -33.81 -2.78
CA ALA A 142 27.89 -35.17 -3.31
C ALA A 142 26.51 -35.84 -3.16
N LEU A 143 25.84 -35.61 -2.03
CA LEU A 143 24.50 -36.12 -1.76
C LEU A 143 23.47 -35.54 -2.74
N SER A 144 23.49 -34.22 -2.95
CA SER A 144 22.62 -33.55 -3.93
C SER A 144 22.83 -34.10 -5.33
N ALA A 145 24.08 -34.19 -5.79
CA ALA A 145 24.41 -34.74 -7.11
C ALA A 145 23.98 -36.21 -7.26
N GLY A 146 24.09 -37.00 -6.18
CA GLY A 146 23.63 -38.38 -6.14
C GLY A 146 22.11 -38.52 -6.26
N LEU A 147 21.35 -37.67 -5.55
CA LEU A 147 19.88 -37.67 -5.62
C LEU A 147 19.37 -37.21 -6.99
N GLU A 148 20.02 -36.24 -7.61
CA GLU A 148 19.72 -35.81 -9.00
C GLU A 148 19.94 -36.93 -10.02
N LEU A 149 20.88 -37.84 -9.76
CA LEU A 149 21.13 -39.05 -10.58
C LEU A 149 20.17 -40.21 -10.23
N GLY A 150 19.22 -39.99 -9.32
CA GLY A 150 18.21 -40.98 -8.92
C GLY A 150 18.75 -42.07 -8.00
N LEU A 151 19.75 -41.79 -7.18
CA LEU A 151 20.08 -42.68 -6.06
C LEU A 151 18.88 -42.74 -5.09
N ALA A 152 18.55 -43.96 -4.64
CA ALA A 152 17.48 -44.15 -3.67
C ALA A 152 17.81 -43.44 -2.35
N GLU A 153 16.84 -42.71 -1.80
CA GLU A 153 16.97 -42.00 -0.52
C GLU A 153 17.33 -42.96 0.64
N GLU A 154 16.87 -44.21 0.57
CA GLU A 154 17.17 -45.24 1.57
C GLU A 154 18.47 -46.02 1.30
N GLY A 155 19.20 -45.67 0.24
CA GLY A 155 20.48 -46.26 -0.12
C GLY A 155 21.51 -46.15 1.00
N ALA A 156 22.37 -47.16 1.15
CA ALA A 156 23.34 -47.20 2.25
C ALA A 156 24.28 -45.97 2.26
N ALA A 157 24.78 -45.56 1.09
CA ALA A 157 25.62 -44.36 0.96
C ALA A 157 24.88 -43.08 1.36
N VAL A 158 23.61 -42.94 0.94
CA VAL A 158 22.76 -41.78 1.29
C VAL A 158 22.49 -41.73 2.79
N ARG A 159 22.09 -42.87 3.40
CA ARG A 159 21.86 -42.95 4.85
C ARG A 159 23.13 -42.67 5.65
N ALA A 160 24.28 -43.19 5.22
CA ALA A 160 25.57 -42.91 5.86
C ALA A 160 25.92 -41.41 5.78
N ALA A 161 25.68 -40.78 4.63
CA ALA A 161 25.88 -39.34 4.44
C ALA A 161 24.95 -38.49 5.30
N GLN A 162 23.66 -38.83 5.35
CA GLN A 162 22.68 -38.15 6.21
C GLN A 162 23.05 -38.26 7.69
N ALA A 163 23.41 -39.45 8.17
CA ALA A 163 23.85 -39.66 9.54
C ALA A 163 25.16 -38.88 9.85
N LYS A 164 26.09 -38.82 8.90
CA LYS A 164 27.33 -38.05 9.05
C LYS A 164 27.06 -36.54 9.08
N LEU A 165 26.20 -36.03 8.21
CA LEU A 165 25.75 -34.63 8.22
C LEU A 165 25.05 -34.31 9.54
N GLU A 166 24.16 -35.17 10.01
CA GLU A 166 23.51 -34.99 11.31
C GLU A 166 24.55 -34.86 12.42
N SER A 167 25.49 -35.80 12.54
CA SER A 167 26.58 -35.75 13.54
C SER A 167 27.44 -34.47 13.44
N LEU A 168 27.82 -34.05 12.23
CA LEU A 168 28.57 -32.79 12.03
C LEU A 168 27.75 -31.56 12.43
N ARG A 169 26.44 -31.60 12.22
CA ARG A 169 25.52 -30.54 12.64
C ARG A 169 25.48 -30.45 14.16
N GLU A 170 25.36 -31.60 14.84
CA GLU A 170 25.35 -31.63 16.31
C GLU A 170 26.63 -31.05 16.89
N ALA A 171 27.78 -31.45 16.34
CA ALA A 171 29.08 -30.96 16.76
C ALA A 171 29.22 -29.44 16.55
N ARG A 172 28.69 -28.91 15.44
CA ARG A 172 28.68 -27.48 15.16
C ARG A 172 27.74 -26.71 16.10
N GLU A 173 26.51 -27.18 16.30
CA GLU A 173 25.53 -26.55 17.19
C GLU A 173 26.05 -26.53 18.64
N LEU A 174 26.70 -27.62 19.08
CA LEU A 174 27.35 -27.68 20.39
C LEU A 174 28.45 -26.63 20.52
N LYS A 175 29.38 -26.58 19.54
CA LYS A 175 30.48 -25.60 19.53
C LYS A 175 29.98 -24.16 19.51
N GLU A 176 28.90 -23.88 18.78
CA GLU A 176 28.27 -22.56 18.75
C GLU A 176 27.65 -22.21 20.11
N ALA A 177 26.92 -23.14 20.73
CA ALA A 177 26.35 -22.95 22.06
C ALA A 177 27.45 -22.72 23.12
N GLU A 178 28.54 -23.48 23.08
CA GLU A 178 29.71 -23.27 23.94
C GLU A 178 30.32 -21.89 23.73
N GLY A 179 30.49 -21.46 22.47
CA GLY A 179 31.02 -20.15 22.13
C GLY A 179 30.16 -19.00 22.67
N VAL A 180 28.85 -19.04 22.41
CA VAL A 180 27.89 -18.02 22.88
C VAL A 180 27.83 -17.97 24.41
N ALA A 181 27.81 -19.13 25.07
CA ALA A 181 27.81 -19.20 26.53
C ALA A 181 29.11 -18.64 27.12
N ALA A 182 30.27 -19.03 26.57
CA ALA A 182 31.57 -18.57 27.03
C ALA A 182 31.77 -17.06 26.84
N GLU A 183 31.34 -16.51 25.69
CA GLU A 183 31.39 -15.07 25.42
C GLU A 183 30.51 -14.28 26.40
N ALA A 184 29.27 -14.73 26.61
CA ALA A 184 28.36 -14.10 27.55
C ALA A 184 28.88 -14.16 29.00
N GLU A 185 29.47 -15.29 29.41
CA GLU A 185 30.07 -15.45 30.74
C GLU A 185 31.32 -14.58 30.92
N ALA A 186 32.19 -14.50 29.92
CA ALA A 186 33.34 -13.60 29.94
C ALA A 186 32.90 -12.13 30.08
N ARG A 187 31.85 -11.73 29.34
CA ARG A 187 31.29 -10.38 29.43
C ARG A 187 30.65 -10.10 30.79
N LEU A 188 29.93 -11.06 31.35
CA LEU A 188 29.37 -10.95 32.70
C LEU A 188 30.46 -10.79 33.76
N LEU A 189 31.57 -11.53 33.64
CA LEU A 189 32.72 -11.39 34.55
C LEU A 189 33.41 -10.02 34.41
N GLU A 190 33.53 -9.49 33.20
CA GLU A 190 34.06 -8.15 32.95
C GLU A 190 33.18 -7.07 33.60
N LEU A 191 31.87 -7.14 33.37
CA LEU A 191 30.89 -6.22 33.96
C LEU A 191 30.89 -6.30 35.48
N GLN A 192 30.98 -7.51 36.04
CA GLN A 192 31.06 -7.71 37.49
C GLN A 192 32.34 -7.09 38.08
N LYS A 193 33.50 -7.27 37.43
CA LYS A 193 34.75 -6.62 37.85
C LYS A 193 34.64 -5.09 37.78
N LYS A 194 33.99 -4.57 36.73
CA LYS A 194 33.74 -3.13 36.56
C LYS A 194 32.78 -2.58 37.60
N GLU A 195 31.75 -3.34 38.00
CA GLU A 195 30.85 -2.95 39.09
C GLU A 195 31.59 -2.89 40.44
N GLN A 196 32.46 -3.87 40.71
CA GLN A 196 33.24 -3.96 41.94
C GLN A 196 34.28 -2.83 42.09
N SER A 197 34.84 -2.33 40.99
CA SER A 197 35.80 -1.21 41.02
C SER A 197 35.13 0.15 41.27
N LEU A 198 33.83 0.26 41.04
CA LEU A 198 33.05 1.48 41.21
C LEU A 198 32.51 1.63 42.64
N LEU A 199 33.39 1.90 43.60
CA LEU A 199 33.02 2.11 45.01
C LEU A 199 32.58 3.56 45.29
N GLY A 200 31.61 3.73 46.18
CA GLY A 200 31.15 5.03 46.67
C GLY A 200 29.85 5.57 46.04
N ALA A 201 29.27 6.60 46.68
CA ALA A 201 27.97 7.16 46.30
C ALA A 201 27.98 7.85 44.93
N LYS A 202 29.14 8.35 44.49
CA LYS A 202 29.30 9.06 43.20
C LYS A 202 29.04 8.16 41.99
N HIS A 203 29.28 6.84 42.09
CA HIS A 203 29.12 5.89 40.99
C HIS A 203 27.80 5.09 41.02
N LYS A 204 26.79 5.53 41.80
CA LYS A 204 25.51 4.82 41.92
C LYS A 204 24.81 4.63 40.55
N LYS A 205 24.82 5.64 39.69
CA LYS A 205 24.18 5.59 38.36
C LYS A 205 24.88 4.61 37.42
N GLU A 206 26.20 4.60 37.42
CA GLU A 206 27.03 3.70 36.59
C GLU A 206 26.87 2.24 37.02
N ARG A 207 26.91 1.96 38.32
CA ARG A 207 26.63 0.61 38.84
C ARG A 207 25.22 0.13 38.47
N SER A 208 24.22 1.01 38.57
CA SER A 208 22.85 0.68 38.16
C SER A 208 22.76 0.36 36.65
N ALA A 209 23.50 1.09 35.80
CA ALA A 209 23.55 0.80 34.37
C ALA A 209 24.23 -0.55 34.09
N ILE A 210 25.35 -0.85 34.76
CA ILE A 210 26.05 -2.15 34.66
C ILE A 210 25.15 -3.29 35.13
N GLY A 211 24.44 -3.13 36.25
CA GLY A 211 23.48 -4.11 36.75
C GLY A 211 22.36 -4.40 35.75
N LYS A 212 21.86 -3.37 35.05
CA LYS A 212 20.88 -3.55 33.96
C LYS A 212 21.47 -4.30 32.77
N GLU A 213 22.71 -3.99 32.38
CA GLU A 213 23.41 -4.69 31.29
C GLU A 213 23.65 -6.16 31.64
N MET A 214 24.10 -6.47 32.86
CA MET A 214 24.26 -7.85 33.32
C MET A 214 22.93 -8.63 33.33
N MET A 215 21.84 -8.01 33.78
CA MET A 215 20.52 -8.63 33.74
C MET A 215 20.04 -8.83 32.30
N ALA A 216 20.27 -7.87 31.40
CA ALA A 216 19.92 -8.00 29.99
C ALA A 216 20.69 -9.15 29.31
N LEU A 217 21.98 -9.31 29.61
CA LEU A 217 22.78 -10.44 29.09
C LEU A 217 22.29 -11.79 29.65
N ARG A 218 22.02 -11.87 30.96
CA ARG A 218 21.48 -13.10 31.58
C ARG A 218 20.10 -13.48 31.06
N ASN A 219 19.28 -12.48 30.74
CA ASN A 219 17.94 -12.67 30.19
C ASN A 219 17.93 -12.72 28.65
N SER A 220 19.10 -12.62 28.00
CA SER A 220 19.16 -12.69 26.54
C SER A 220 18.77 -14.09 26.07
N GLU A 221 17.92 -14.16 25.05
CA GLU A 221 17.45 -15.43 24.50
C GLU A 221 18.61 -16.29 24.00
N ALA A 222 19.65 -15.66 23.42
CA ALA A 222 20.85 -16.34 22.97
C ALA A 222 21.60 -17.05 24.11
N TYR A 223 21.80 -16.38 25.26
CA TYR A 223 22.49 -16.99 26.40
C TYR A 223 21.66 -18.10 27.06
N ILE A 224 20.35 -17.86 27.26
CA ILE A 224 19.44 -18.87 27.82
C ILE A 224 19.37 -20.10 26.91
N SER A 225 19.21 -19.88 25.61
CA SER A 225 19.14 -20.95 24.61
C SER A 225 20.45 -21.74 24.53
N ALA A 226 21.61 -21.07 24.49
CA ALA A 226 22.91 -21.73 24.51
C ALA A 226 23.09 -22.57 25.78
N ARG A 227 22.78 -22.01 26.96
CA ARG A 227 22.89 -22.74 28.22
C ARG A 227 21.92 -23.92 28.34
N ASN A 228 20.71 -23.79 27.80
CA ASN A 228 19.75 -24.89 27.75
C ASN A 228 20.19 -25.97 26.77
N PHE A 229 20.75 -25.58 25.62
CA PHE A 229 21.31 -26.51 24.63
C PHE A 229 22.43 -27.35 25.24
N LEU A 230 23.35 -26.73 25.98
CA LEU A 230 24.43 -27.45 26.67
C LEU A 230 23.94 -28.40 27.77
N LYS A 231 22.74 -28.17 28.32
CA LYS A 231 22.13 -29.05 29.35
C LYS A 231 21.32 -30.20 28.74
N ASN A 232 20.51 -29.91 27.73
CA ASN A 232 19.62 -30.86 27.08
C ASN A 232 19.43 -30.48 25.59
N PRO A 233 20.34 -30.91 24.70
CA PRO A 233 20.34 -30.52 23.30
C PRO A 233 19.03 -30.85 22.59
N ASP A 234 18.47 -32.04 22.81
CA ASP A 234 17.27 -32.52 22.10
C ASP A 234 16.03 -31.71 22.47
N GLN A 235 15.86 -31.40 23.76
CA GLN A 235 14.75 -30.58 24.22
C GLN A 235 14.83 -29.15 23.68
N GLU A 236 16.04 -28.58 23.64
CA GLU A 236 16.25 -27.24 23.09
C GLU A 236 16.06 -27.20 21.58
N ARG A 237 16.47 -28.25 20.84
CA ARG A 237 16.18 -28.39 19.40
C ARG A 237 14.68 -28.43 19.15
N LYS A 238 13.94 -29.24 19.91
CA LYS A 238 12.47 -29.31 19.81
C LYS A 238 11.83 -27.94 20.08
N ARG A 239 12.26 -27.23 21.13
CA ARG A 239 11.80 -25.87 21.45
C ARG A 239 12.06 -24.89 20.30
N ARG A 240 13.28 -24.89 19.74
CA ARG A 240 13.65 -24.05 18.59
C ARG A 240 12.83 -24.39 17.34
N GLN A 241 12.53 -25.67 17.11
CA GLN A 241 11.69 -26.11 16.00
C GLN A 241 10.24 -25.65 16.18
N GLU A 242 9.67 -25.81 17.38
CA GLU A 242 8.32 -25.32 17.70
C GLU A 242 8.22 -23.80 17.52
N GLN A 243 9.20 -23.04 18.03
CA GLN A 243 9.26 -21.58 17.81
C GLN A 243 9.35 -21.22 16.32
N ARG A 244 10.15 -21.94 15.52
CA ARG A 244 10.23 -21.71 14.07
C ARG A 244 8.89 -21.97 13.38
N VAL A 245 8.23 -23.08 13.71
CA VAL A 245 6.90 -23.43 13.20
C VAL A 245 5.88 -22.37 13.62
N GLU A 246 5.93 -21.88 14.85
CA GLU A 246 5.03 -20.83 15.33
C GLU A 246 5.26 -19.50 14.60
N ILE A 247 6.51 -19.08 14.42
CA ILE A 247 6.86 -17.89 13.63
C ILE A 247 6.40 -18.04 12.19
N GLU A 248 6.59 -19.21 11.58
CA GLU A 248 6.12 -19.51 10.23
C GLU A 248 4.60 -19.47 10.12
N LYS A 249 3.88 -20.06 11.09
CA LYS A 249 2.42 -19.97 11.19
C LYS A 249 1.96 -18.51 11.30
N ARG A 250 2.56 -17.72 12.18
CA ARG A 250 2.25 -16.29 12.32
C ARG A 250 2.51 -15.52 11.01
N ALA A 251 3.63 -15.80 10.35
CA ALA A 251 3.96 -15.21 9.06
C ALA A 251 2.99 -15.65 7.95
N ALA A 252 2.52 -16.90 7.96
CA ALA A 252 1.53 -17.40 7.00
C ALA A 252 0.17 -16.71 7.20
N VAL A 253 -0.29 -16.57 8.44
CA VAL A 253 -1.51 -15.81 8.78
C VAL A 253 -1.39 -14.35 8.34
N GLU A 254 -0.23 -13.71 8.56
CA GLU A 254 -0.02 -12.33 8.11
C GLU A 254 -0.01 -12.21 6.57
N ARG A 255 0.61 -13.17 5.87
CA ARG A 255 0.59 -13.22 4.40
C ARG A 255 -0.83 -13.38 3.87
N GLU A 256 -1.63 -14.25 4.48
CA GLU A 256 -3.03 -14.46 4.11
C GLU A 256 -3.86 -13.19 4.36
N ARG A 257 -3.70 -12.55 5.52
CA ARG A 257 -4.34 -11.27 5.83
C ARG A 257 -3.98 -10.19 4.81
N ARG A 258 -2.70 -10.06 4.45
CA ARG A 258 -2.24 -9.11 3.42
C ARG A 258 -2.84 -9.45 2.05
N ARG A 259 -2.89 -10.73 1.67
CA ARG A 259 -3.50 -11.17 0.42
C ARG A 259 -4.99 -10.79 0.34
N LEU A 260 -5.75 -11.03 1.41
CA LEU A 260 -7.16 -10.63 1.49
C LEU A 260 -7.33 -9.11 1.39
N ARG A 261 -6.47 -8.35 2.08
CA ARG A 261 -6.49 -6.88 2.04
C ARG A 261 -6.17 -6.33 0.64
N THR A 262 -5.14 -6.85 -0.02
CA THR A 262 -4.79 -6.51 -1.40
C THR A 262 -5.90 -6.86 -2.39
N ALA A 263 -6.66 -7.93 -2.15
CA ALA A 263 -7.81 -8.29 -3.00
C ALA A 263 -9.00 -7.33 -2.84
N GLN A 264 -9.17 -6.71 -1.67
CA GLN A 264 -10.28 -5.77 -1.38
C GLN A 264 -9.95 -4.33 -1.78
N ALA A 265 -8.69 -3.93 -1.69
CA ALA A 265 -8.25 -2.55 -1.89
C ALA A 265 -8.66 -1.90 -3.24
N PRO A 266 -8.67 -2.61 -4.39
CA PRO A 266 -9.11 -2.00 -5.65
C PRO A 266 -10.59 -1.59 -5.65
N ALA A 267 -11.47 -2.36 -5.01
CA ALA A 267 -12.88 -2.02 -4.91
C ALA A 267 -13.10 -0.80 -3.99
N GLU A 268 -12.36 -0.72 -2.89
CA GLU A 268 -12.36 0.45 -2.00
C GLU A 268 -11.82 1.71 -2.70
N LEU A 269 -10.76 1.57 -3.51
CA LEU A 269 -10.20 2.66 -4.30
C LEU A 269 -11.24 3.23 -5.28
N LEU A 270 -11.92 2.36 -6.04
CA LEU A 270 -12.97 2.80 -6.96
C LEU A 270 -14.12 3.50 -6.23
N ALA A 271 -14.54 2.98 -5.08
CA ALA A 271 -15.57 3.62 -4.26
C ALA A 271 -15.13 5.00 -3.74
N ALA A 272 -13.88 5.13 -3.27
CA ALA A 272 -13.32 6.38 -2.80
C ALA A 272 -13.22 7.43 -3.93
N ILE A 273 -12.76 7.03 -5.11
CA ILE A 273 -12.70 7.91 -6.30
C ILE A 273 -14.09 8.38 -6.71
N GLN A 274 -15.08 7.47 -6.75
CA GLN A 274 -16.48 7.82 -7.08
C GLN A 274 -17.08 8.80 -6.06
N ALA A 275 -16.72 8.66 -4.78
CA ALA A 275 -17.13 9.56 -3.71
C ALA A 275 -16.34 10.88 -3.67
N LEU A 276 -15.29 11.02 -4.50
CA LEU A 276 -14.32 12.12 -4.45
C LEU A 276 -13.64 12.27 -3.07
N ASP A 277 -13.42 11.16 -2.35
CA ASP A 277 -12.81 11.12 -1.02
C ASP A 277 -11.28 11.00 -1.11
N GLU A 278 -10.58 12.14 -1.10
CA GLU A 278 -9.12 12.19 -1.19
C GLU A 278 -8.41 11.51 -0.01
N ASP A 279 -8.99 11.57 1.20
CA ASP A 279 -8.37 11.02 2.41
C ASP A 279 -8.39 9.49 2.38
N ALA A 280 -9.50 8.90 1.93
CA ALA A 280 -9.60 7.46 1.71
C ALA A 280 -8.61 6.98 0.64
N VAL A 281 -8.44 7.71 -0.46
CA VAL A 281 -7.46 7.37 -1.50
C VAL A 281 -6.02 7.43 -0.95
N ARG A 282 -5.68 8.46 -0.16
CA ARG A 282 -4.35 8.57 0.49
C ARG A 282 -4.10 7.46 1.50
N ALA A 283 -5.12 7.06 2.27
CA ALA A 283 -5.00 5.98 3.24
C ALA A 283 -4.63 4.65 2.56
N LEU A 284 -5.26 4.33 1.42
CA LEU A 284 -4.97 3.12 0.64
C LEU A 284 -3.53 3.10 0.08
N LEU A 285 -3.00 4.26 -0.31
CA LEU A 285 -1.60 4.39 -0.75
C LEU A 285 -0.61 4.19 0.41
N ILE A 286 -0.90 4.76 1.59
CA ILE A 286 -0.04 4.62 2.78
C ILE A 286 0.01 3.18 3.29
N GLU A 287 -1.12 2.46 3.22
CA GLU A 287 -1.19 1.05 3.61
C GLU A 287 -0.35 0.13 2.70
N ALA A 288 0.05 0.61 1.51
CA ALA A 288 0.83 -0.13 0.52
C ALA A 288 0.19 -1.46 0.08
N VAL A 289 -1.15 -1.47 0.00
CA VAL A 289 -1.96 -2.66 -0.36
C VAL A 289 -2.39 -2.68 -1.82
N LEU A 290 -2.24 -1.55 -2.53
CA LEU A 290 -2.59 -1.41 -3.94
C LEU A 290 -1.51 -2.02 -4.85
N ALA A 291 -1.95 -2.69 -5.92
CA ALA A 291 -1.03 -3.11 -6.97
C ALA A 291 -0.49 -1.88 -7.73
N PRO A 292 0.67 -1.97 -8.41
CA PRO A 292 1.23 -0.84 -9.18
C PRO A 292 0.26 -0.11 -10.11
N PRO A 293 -0.63 -0.77 -10.89
CA PRO A 293 -1.60 -0.05 -11.72
C PRO A 293 -2.62 0.73 -10.90
N ASP A 294 -3.14 0.15 -9.81
CA ASP A 294 -4.13 0.80 -8.95
C ASP A 294 -3.52 1.98 -8.17
N ALA A 295 -2.26 1.83 -7.74
CA ALA A 295 -1.50 2.91 -7.13
C ALA A 295 -1.33 4.10 -8.10
N SER A 296 -1.04 3.82 -9.38
CA SER A 296 -0.96 4.87 -10.41
C SER A 296 -2.31 5.57 -10.65
N ILE A 297 -3.43 4.83 -10.61
CA ILE A 297 -4.78 5.41 -10.69
C ILE A 297 -5.03 6.33 -9.48
N ALA A 298 -4.70 5.87 -8.27
CA ALA A 298 -4.85 6.64 -7.04
C ALA A 298 -4.02 7.94 -7.07
N GLU A 299 -2.76 7.85 -7.49
CA GLU A 299 -1.87 9.01 -7.67
C GLU A 299 -2.40 9.98 -8.73
N GLY A 300 -2.88 9.45 -9.87
CA GLY A 300 -3.48 10.24 -10.93
C GLY A 300 -4.71 11.02 -10.45
N PHE A 301 -5.59 10.37 -9.69
CA PHE A 301 -6.75 11.02 -9.07
C PHE A 301 -6.34 12.15 -8.12
N LEU A 302 -5.35 11.92 -7.24
CA LEU A 302 -4.88 12.94 -6.31
C LEU A 302 -4.22 14.11 -7.04
N ALA A 303 -3.44 13.85 -8.10
CA ALA A 303 -2.84 14.88 -8.93
C ALA A 303 -3.91 15.71 -9.67
N GLU A 304 -4.93 15.07 -10.24
CA GLU A 304 -6.06 15.76 -10.87
C GLU A 304 -6.85 16.58 -9.85
N SER A 305 -7.05 16.07 -8.63
CA SER A 305 -7.73 16.83 -7.57
C SER A 305 -6.93 18.04 -7.12
N GLU A 306 -5.60 17.91 -7.01
CA GLU A 306 -4.71 19.04 -6.73
C GLU A 306 -4.69 20.06 -7.89
N GLU A 307 -4.71 19.60 -9.14
CA GLU A 307 -4.85 20.49 -10.30
C GLU A 307 -6.19 21.24 -10.26
N ARG A 308 -7.30 20.55 -9.96
CA ARG A 308 -8.62 21.19 -9.79
C ARG A 308 -8.60 22.22 -8.67
N ARG A 309 -7.97 21.93 -7.53
CA ARG A 309 -7.83 22.89 -6.42
C ARG A 309 -7.00 24.10 -6.84
N THR A 310 -5.83 23.90 -7.44
CA THR A 310 -4.97 25.01 -7.88
C THR A 310 -5.62 25.84 -8.99
N ARG A 311 -6.39 25.21 -9.89
CA ARG A 311 -7.20 25.90 -10.90
C ARG A 311 -8.31 26.72 -10.24
N ALA A 312 -9.06 26.14 -9.29
CA ALA A 312 -10.11 26.84 -8.55
C ALA A 312 -9.56 28.01 -7.71
N GLU A 313 -8.36 27.87 -7.14
CA GLU A 313 -7.66 28.94 -6.43
C GLU A 313 -7.24 30.08 -7.37
N ARG A 314 -6.67 29.75 -8.54
CA ARG A 314 -6.28 30.73 -9.57
C ARG A 314 -7.49 31.46 -10.15
N ASP A 315 -8.57 30.74 -10.40
CA ASP A 315 -9.81 31.27 -10.96
C ASP A 315 -10.71 31.89 -9.90
N GLY A 316 -10.38 31.72 -8.61
CA GLY A 316 -11.22 32.19 -7.49
C GLY A 316 -11.45 33.69 -7.50
N ALA A 317 -10.55 34.45 -8.11
CA ALA A 317 -10.69 35.89 -8.31
C ALA A 317 -11.41 36.28 -9.60
N LEU A 318 -12.00 35.33 -10.34
CA LEU A 318 -12.69 35.59 -11.61
C LEU A 318 -14.20 35.35 -11.46
N LEU A 319 -14.99 36.22 -12.09
CA LEU A 319 -16.45 36.11 -12.13
C LEU A 319 -16.95 36.42 -13.53
N GLU A 320 -17.86 35.60 -14.04
CA GLU A 320 -18.55 35.83 -15.31
C GLU A 320 -20.00 36.26 -15.05
N PHE A 321 -20.40 37.36 -15.68
CA PHE A 321 -21.79 37.78 -15.79
C PHE A 321 -22.28 37.48 -17.20
N GLY A 322 -23.05 36.41 -17.37
CA GLY A 322 -23.66 36.02 -18.65
C GLY A 322 -25.03 36.67 -18.85
N PHE A 323 -25.30 37.17 -20.07
CA PHE A 323 -26.58 37.79 -20.42
C PHE A 323 -27.15 37.18 -21.71
N PRO A 324 -27.56 35.91 -21.69
CA PRO A 324 -27.93 35.17 -22.91
C PRO A 324 -29.10 35.83 -23.66
N ASP A 325 -30.06 36.41 -22.94
CA ASP A 325 -31.31 36.93 -23.50
C ASP A 325 -31.26 38.41 -23.94
N LEU A 326 -30.14 39.10 -23.76
CA LEU A 326 -30.04 40.51 -24.10
C LEU A 326 -29.60 40.73 -25.54
N ASP A 327 -30.24 41.67 -26.23
CA ASP A 327 -29.75 42.15 -27.52
C ASP A 327 -28.43 42.94 -27.35
N ARG A 328 -27.73 43.22 -28.46
CA ARG A 328 -26.40 43.88 -28.42
C ARG A 328 -26.41 45.24 -27.73
N ARG A 329 -27.52 45.99 -27.83
CA ARG A 329 -27.62 47.34 -27.25
C ARG A 329 -27.89 47.24 -25.75
N ALA A 330 -28.80 46.36 -25.35
CA ALA A 330 -29.12 46.07 -23.96
C ALA A 330 -27.92 45.42 -23.23
N PHE A 331 -27.19 44.52 -23.89
CA PHE A 331 -25.96 43.93 -23.36
C PHE A 331 -24.88 44.98 -23.10
N PHE A 332 -24.68 45.93 -24.03
CA PHE A 332 -23.72 47.02 -23.78
C PHE A 332 -24.10 47.85 -22.56
N GLN A 333 -25.39 48.16 -22.38
CA GLN A 333 -25.89 48.83 -21.18
C GLN A 333 -25.67 47.99 -19.92
N ALA A 334 -25.88 46.67 -19.98
CA ALA A 334 -25.61 45.75 -18.89
C ALA A 334 -24.12 45.75 -18.50
N SER A 335 -23.21 45.78 -19.48
CA SER A 335 -21.77 45.83 -19.21
C SER A 335 -21.32 47.11 -18.48
N VAL A 336 -21.93 48.25 -18.84
CA VAL A 336 -21.71 49.52 -18.12
C VAL A 336 -22.28 49.44 -16.71
N ALA A 337 -23.46 48.83 -16.55
CA ALA A 337 -24.10 48.66 -15.25
C ALA A 337 -23.27 47.79 -14.30
N VAL A 338 -22.57 46.75 -14.80
CA VAL A 338 -21.65 45.94 -14.00
C VAL A 338 -20.49 46.79 -13.48
N ALA A 339 -19.87 47.61 -14.32
CA ALA A 339 -18.78 48.51 -13.89
C ALA A 339 -19.27 49.52 -12.83
N SER A 340 -20.41 50.19 -13.08
CA SER A 340 -21.00 51.13 -12.13
C SER A 340 -21.37 50.46 -10.80
N PHE A 341 -21.93 49.26 -10.84
CA PHE A 341 -22.26 48.50 -9.63
C PHE A 341 -21.04 48.25 -8.75
N LEU A 342 -19.90 47.85 -9.35
CA LEU A 342 -18.67 47.61 -8.59
C LEU A 342 -18.11 48.90 -7.97
N THR A 343 -18.12 50.00 -8.73
CA THR A 343 -17.65 51.29 -8.23
C THR A 343 -18.55 51.86 -7.15
N ASP A 344 -19.88 51.82 -7.33
CA ASP A 344 -20.83 52.46 -6.43
C ASP A 344 -21.06 51.66 -5.15
N GLN A 345 -21.10 50.33 -5.22
CA GLN A 345 -21.39 49.49 -4.05
C GLN A 345 -20.13 49.16 -3.23
N TYR A 346 -18.98 49.04 -3.88
CA TYR A 346 -17.75 48.57 -3.24
C TYR A 346 -16.61 49.58 -3.25
N CYS A 347 -16.83 50.79 -3.78
CA CYS A 347 -15.78 51.79 -3.96
C CYS A 347 -14.59 51.29 -4.82
N MET A 348 -14.81 50.26 -5.65
CA MET A 348 -13.76 49.62 -6.45
C MET A 348 -13.37 50.46 -7.67
N HIS A 349 -12.07 50.48 -7.99
CA HIS A 349 -11.54 51.19 -9.15
C HIS A 349 -11.04 50.22 -10.21
N GLU A 350 -11.46 50.45 -11.47
CA GLU A 350 -10.97 49.66 -12.61
C GLU A 350 -9.46 49.87 -12.79
N GLY A 351 -8.75 48.77 -12.96
CA GLY A 351 -7.29 48.74 -13.02
C GLY A 351 -6.61 48.80 -11.65
N SER A 352 -7.31 48.94 -10.52
CA SER A 352 -6.71 48.81 -9.18
C SER A 352 -7.28 47.62 -8.41
N ASP A 353 -8.61 47.52 -8.36
CA ASP A 353 -9.33 46.55 -7.54
C ASP A 353 -9.98 45.46 -8.39
N PHE A 354 -10.36 45.82 -9.62
CA PHE A 354 -10.89 44.89 -10.63
C PHE A 354 -10.45 45.29 -12.04
N LYS A 355 -10.65 44.39 -13.00
CA LYS A 355 -10.53 44.67 -14.43
C LYS A 355 -11.64 43.95 -15.17
N LEU A 356 -12.23 44.62 -16.16
CA LEU A 356 -13.39 44.10 -16.87
C LEU A 356 -13.06 43.78 -18.32
N LYS A 357 -13.58 42.65 -18.81
CA LYS A 357 -13.45 42.20 -20.19
C LYS A 357 -14.83 41.83 -20.75
N VAL A 358 -15.28 42.60 -21.74
CA VAL A 358 -16.55 42.34 -22.45
C VAL A 358 -16.33 41.33 -23.57
N ILE A 359 -17.09 40.22 -23.55
CA ILE A 359 -17.10 39.17 -24.56
C ILE A 359 -18.42 39.26 -25.33
N LYS A 360 -18.37 39.95 -26.47
CA LYS A 360 -19.56 40.21 -27.30
C LYS A 360 -20.15 38.94 -27.94
N ALA A 361 -19.33 37.91 -28.16
CA ALA A 361 -19.76 36.67 -28.80
C ALA A 361 -20.73 35.87 -27.90
N ALA A 362 -20.50 35.90 -26.59
CA ALA A 362 -21.29 35.17 -25.59
C ALA A 362 -22.26 36.07 -24.80
N ASN A 363 -22.36 37.36 -25.15
CA ASN A 363 -23.02 38.36 -24.32
C ASN A 363 -22.61 38.25 -22.83
N SER A 364 -21.31 38.09 -22.58
CA SER A 364 -20.79 37.93 -21.21
C SER A 364 -19.77 38.99 -20.84
N VAL A 365 -19.71 39.29 -19.55
CA VAL A 365 -18.75 40.23 -18.95
C VAL A 365 -17.92 39.46 -17.94
N LEU A 366 -16.64 39.30 -18.24
CA LEU A 366 -15.67 38.73 -17.31
C LEU A 366 -15.08 39.83 -16.44
N VAL A 367 -15.10 39.60 -15.15
CA VAL A 367 -14.52 40.50 -14.16
C VAL A 367 -13.42 39.76 -13.42
N THR A 368 -12.22 40.31 -13.51
CA THR A 368 -11.07 39.89 -12.73
C THR A 368 -10.99 40.76 -11.49
N PHE A 369 -10.96 40.15 -10.33
CA PHE A 369 -10.76 40.81 -9.05
C PHE A 369 -9.34 40.65 -8.57
N ARG A 370 -8.98 41.51 -7.63
CA ARG A 370 -7.71 41.43 -6.91
C ARG A 370 -7.57 40.18 -6.03
N SER A 371 -8.66 39.70 -5.44
CA SER A 371 -8.67 38.52 -4.57
C SER A 371 -9.96 37.71 -4.74
N ALA A 372 -9.92 36.44 -4.35
CA ALA A 372 -11.09 35.56 -4.38
C ALA A 372 -12.21 36.04 -3.43
N GLU A 373 -11.84 36.66 -2.31
CA GLU A 373 -12.78 37.24 -1.35
C GLU A 373 -13.64 38.34 -1.98
N TYR A 374 -13.04 39.16 -2.86
CA TYR A 374 -13.75 40.23 -3.56
C TYR A 374 -14.75 39.65 -4.55
N ALA A 375 -14.32 38.67 -5.36
CA ALA A 375 -15.18 37.97 -6.30
C ALA A 375 -16.36 37.28 -5.59
N GLN A 376 -16.09 36.64 -4.46
CA GLN A 376 -17.11 35.95 -3.65
C GLN A 376 -18.11 36.94 -3.04
N ALA A 377 -17.65 38.05 -2.44
CA ALA A 377 -18.53 39.06 -1.86
C ALA A 377 -19.45 39.70 -2.92
N VAL A 378 -18.91 39.98 -4.12
CA VAL A 378 -19.67 40.49 -5.26
C VAL A 378 -20.72 39.48 -5.72
N ARG A 379 -20.32 38.20 -5.85
CA ARG A 379 -21.23 37.12 -6.24
C ARG A 379 -22.39 36.98 -5.26
N GLU A 380 -22.11 36.88 -3.97
CA GLU A 380 -23.12 36.73 -2.92
C GLU A 380 -24.10 37.90 -2.93
N THR A 381 -23.59 39.13 -2.98
CA THR A 381 -24.43 40.34 -2.99
C THR A 381 -25.29 40.40 -4.25
N THR A 382 -24.76 40.01 -5.41
CA THR A 382 -25.53 39.99 -6.66
C THR A 382 -26.65 38.96 -6.62
N VAL A 383 -26.38 37.76 -6.08
CA VAL A 383 -27.39 36.72 -5.87
C VAL A 383 -28.48 37.17 -4.90
N ASP A 384 -28.10 37.84 -3.80
CA ASP A 384 -29.07 38.33 -2.82
C ASP A 384 -29.92 39.48 -3.38
N LEU A 385 -29.33 40.39 -4.16
CA LEU A 385 -30.07 41.44 -4.87
C LEU A 385 -31.06 40.85 -5.90
N ALA A 386 -30.66 39.80 -6.62
CA ALA A 386 -31.53 39.11 -7.57
C ALA A 386 -32.78 38.53 -6.88
N LYS A 387 -32.60 37.92 -5.70
CA LYS A 387 -33.71 37.41 -4.87
C LYS A 387 -34.62 38.52 -4.33
N GLN A 388 -34.04 39.64 -3.89
CA GLN A 388 -34.82 40.74 -3.30
C GLN A 388 -35.66 41.51 -4.33
N LEU A 389 -35.24 41.48 -5.60
CA LEU A 389 -35.80 42.31 -6.66
C LEU A 389 -36.38 41.47 -7.81
N GLU A 390 -36.89 40.27 -7.51
CA GLU A 390 -37.64 39.44 -8.47
C GLU A 390 -38.73 40.28 -9.16
N GLY A 391 -38.59 40.50 -10.47
CA GLY A 391 -39.49 41.35 -11.28
C GLY A 391 -38.93 42.72 -11.68
N SER A 392 -37.76 43.13 -11.18
CA SER A 392 -37.09 44.35 -11.60
C SER A 392 -36.54 44.24 -13.02
N SER A 393 -36.63 45.32 -13.80
CA SER A 393 -36.09 45.40 -15.17
C SER A 393 -34.58 45.67 -15.23
N SER A 394 -33.87 45.65 -14.10
CA SER A 394 -32.42 45.88 -14.08
C SER A 394 -31.69 44.74 -14.80
N ALA A 395 -30.91 45.09 -15.82
CA ALA A 395 -30.16 44.13 -16.63
C ALA A 395 -29.19 43.29 -15.77
N LEU A 396 -28.59 43.88 -14.73
CA LEU A 396 -27.64 43.20 -13.83
C LEU A 396 -28.28 42.04 -13.04
N LEU A 397 -29.58 42.12 -12.75
CA LEU A 397 -30.31 41.07 -12.02
C LEU A 397 -30.69 39.89 -12.91
N ARG A 398 -30.54 40.03 -14.23
CA ARG A 398 -30.74 38.97 -15.22
C ARG A 398 -29.44 38.25 -15.57
N ALA A 399 -28.33 38.58 -14.90
CA ALA A 399 -27.05 37.96 -15.16
C ALA A 399 -27.01 36.52 -14.62
N GLU A 400 -26.58 35.58 -15.46
CA GLU A 400 -26.10 34.28 -15.01
C GLU A 400 -24.69 34.42 -14.44
N LEU A 401 -24.53 34.24 -13.12
CA LEU A 401 -23.23 34.32 -12.47
C LEU A 401 -22.51 32.97 -12.51
N ARG A 402 -21.32 32.94 -13.12
CA ARG A 402 -20.41 31.78 -13.10
C ARG A 402 -19.09 32.18 -12.41
N SER A 403 -18.52 31.27 -11.63
CA SER A 403 -17.28 31.49 -10.86
C SER A 403 -16.37 30.26 -10.96
N SER A 404 -15.22 30.28 -10.29
CA SER A 404 -14.26 29.15 -10.20
C SER A 404 -14.84 27.78 -9.82
N HIS A 405 -16.04 27.73 -9.24
CA HIS A 405 -16.72 26.50 -8.85
C HIS A 405 -17.64 25.92 -9.94
N GLY A 406 -17.78 26.60 -11.09
CA GLY A 406 -18.52 26.12 -12.26
C GLY A 406 -17.74 26.38 -13.55
N PRO A 407 -18.11 25.74 -14.66
CA PRO A 407 -17.47 26.00 -15.95
C PRO A 407 -17.82 27.42 -16.43
N PHE A 408 -16.81 28.17 -16.88
CA PHE A 408 -17.00 29.40 -17.65
C PHE A 408 -17.61 29.07 -19.01
N SER A 409 -18.17 30.06 -19.73
CA SER A 409 -18.58 29.84 -21.12
C SER A 409 -17.37 29.43 -21.99
N ALA A 410 -17.60 28.66 -23.07
CA ALA A 410 -16.53 28.26 -23.97
C ALA A 410 -15.79 29.46 -24.57
N GLU A 411 -16.51 30.55 -24.86
CA GLU A 411 -15.94 31.80 -25.34
C GLU A 411 -15.17 32.54 -24.25
N ALA A 412 -15.56 32.39 -22.98
CA ALA A 412 -14.85 32.94 -21.83
C ALA A 412 -13.54 32.19 -21.53
N GLU A 413 -13.49 30.87 -21.76
CA GLU A 413 -12.31 30.04 -21.57
C GLU A 413 -11.10 30.54 -22.37
N GLU A 414 -11.31 31.06 -23.58
CA GLU A 414 -10.26 31.64 -24.43
C GLU A 414 -9.53 32.83 -23.77
N PHE A 415 -10.17 33.52 -22.82
CA PHE A 415 -9.62 34.71 -22.17
C PHE A 415 -9.06 34.44 -20.78
N LEU A 416 -9.33 33.28 -20.16
CA LEU A 416 -8.95 33.00 -18.77
C LEU A 416 -7.45 33.14 -18.51
N SER A 417 -6.59 32.68 -19.42
CA SER A 417 -5.13 32.81 -19.28
C SER A 417 -4.67 34.26 -19.10
N ARG A 418 -5.26 35.19 -19.85
CA ARG A 418 -4.96 36.62 -19.73
C ARG A 418 -5.55 37.22 -18.45
N LEU A 419 -6.75 36.80 -18.08
CA LEU A 419 -7.43 37.27 -16.88
C LEU A 419 -6.75 36.82 -15.59
N ARG A 420 -6.12 35.63 -15.59
CA ARG A 420 -5.26 35.17 -14.49
C ARG A 420 -4.05 36.08 -14.30
N GLN A 421 -3.38 36.45 -15.39
CA GLN A 421 -2.27 37.42 -15.35
C GLN A 421 -2.75 38.79 -14.84
N ASP A 422 -3.94 39.21 -15.26
CA ASP A 422 -4.55 40.44 -14.76
C ASP A 422 -4.87 40.34 -13.25
N ALA A 423 -5.29 39.18 -12.75
CA ALA A 423 -5.54 38.96 -11.32
C ALA A 423 -4.26 39.09 -10.50
N GLU A 424 -3.17 38.48 -10.97
CA GLU A 424 -1.84 38.60 -10.38
C GLU A 424 -1.37 40.06 -10.36
N ALA A 425 -1.50 40.77 -11.48
CA ALA A 425 -1.14 42.18 -11.58
C ALA A 425 -1.98 43.09 -10.68
N LEU A 426 -3.26 42.77 -10.44
CA LEU A 426 -4.09 43.48 -9.48
C LEU A 426 -3.68 43.18 -8.03
N ARG A 427 -3.26 41.94 -7.74
CA ARG A 427 -2.82 41.50 -6.41
C ARG A 427 -1.63 42.30 -5.89
N GLU A 428 -0.73 42.69 -6.78
CA GLU A 428 0.49 43.46 -6.48
C GLU A 428 0.25 44.95 -6.19
N LYS A 429 -0.93 45.50 -6.50
CA LYS A 429 -1.23 46.93 -6.32
C LYS A 429 -1.37 47.27 -4.83
N PRO A 430 -1.25 48.53 -4.37
CA PRO A 430 -1.50 48.85 -2.96
C PRO A 430 -2.97 48.61 -2.58
N LEU A 431 -3.24 48.08 -1.39
CA LEU A 431 -4.61 47.85 -0.89
C LEU A 431 -5.29 49.19 -0.56
N ARG A 432 -6.56 49.33 -0.92
CA ARG A 432 -7.38 50.49 -0.60
C ARG A 432 -8.33 50.13 0.54
N ALA A 433 -8.13 50.76 1.69
CA ALA A 433 -8.87 50.47 2.92
C ALA A 433 -10.40 50.61 2.75
N GLU A 434 -10.85 51.63 2.02
CA GLU A 434 -12.27 51.88 1.73
C GLU A 434 -12.94 50.69 1.03
N CYS A 435 -12.23 50.09 0.06
CA CYS A 435 -12.70 48.96 -0.71
C CYS A 435 -12.74 47.68 0.13
N GLU A 436 -11.70 47.43 0.93
CA GLU A 436 -11.69 46.28 1.85
C GLU A 436 -12.81 46.34 2.87
N GLU A 437 -13.09 47.53 3.41
CA GLU A 437 -14.17 47.73 4.38
C GLU A 437 -15.54 47.50 3.74
N ALA A 438 -15.74 47.97 2.51
CA ALA A 438 -16.97 47.72 1.76
C ALA A 438 -17.16 46.22 1.45
N VAL A 439 -16.10 45.53 1.01
CA VAL A 439 -16.13 44.07 0.77
C VAL A 439 -16.40 43.29 2.05
N ARG A 440 -15.72 43.62 3.17
CA ARG A 440 -15.99 43.00 4.48
C ARG A 440 -17.42 43.22 4.94
N SER A 441 -17.94 44.44 4.76
CA SER A 441 -19.31 44.79 5.14
C SER A 441 -20.34 44.03 4.30
N ALA A 442 -20.10 43.88 3.00
CA ALA A 442 -20.96 43.10 2.11
C ALA A 442 -20.96 41.61 2.47
N ALA A 443 -19.78 41.02 2.71
CA ALA A 443 -19.66 39.63 3.12
C ALA A 443 -20.34 39.36 4.50
N ALA A 444 -20.22 40.29 5.44
CA ALA A 444 -20.90 40.20 6.74
C ALA A 444 -22.44 40.29 6.59
N ARG A 445 -22.95 41.11 5.65
CA ARG A 445 -24.39 41.16 5.34
C ARG A 445 -24.89 39.85 4.71
N ALA A 446 -24.14 39.27 3.77
CA ALA A 446 -24.49 38.00 3.13
C ALA A 446 -24.57 36.84 4.14
N ARG A 447 -23.70 36.87 5.17
CA ARG A 447 -23.73 35.91 6.30
C ARG A 447 -24.81 36.21 7.35
N GLY A 448 -25.56 37.31 7.21
CA GLY A 448 -26.57 37.74 8.19
C GLY A 448 -25.99 38.28 9.51
N GLU A 449 -24.70 38.63 9.53
CA GLU A 449 -24.01 39.13 10.74
C GLU A 449 -24.34 40.60 11.03
N LEU A 450 -24.78 41.36 10.01
CA LEU A 450 -25.17 42.76 10.14
C LEU A 450 -26.67 42.93 9.88
N PRO A 451 -27.41 43.66 10.73
CA PRO A 451 -28.81 43.96 10.47
C PRO A 451 -28.93 44.77 9.18
N SER A 452 -29.91 44.41 8.34
CA SER A 452 -30.23 45.14 7.12
C SER A 452 -30.65 46.57 7.51
N THR A 453 -29.70 47.50 7.48
CA THR A 453 -30.02 48.90 7.66
C THR A 453 -30.81 49.31 6.43
N ARG A 454 -32.09 49.60 6.62
CA ARG A 454 -32.98 50.13 5.58
C ARG A 454 -32.44 51.50 5.17
N THR A 455 -31.53 51.51 4.20
CA THR A 455 -30.84 52.72 3.73
C THR A 455 -31.88 53.65 3.13
N THR A 456 -32.13 54.77 3.80
CA THR A 456 -32.84 55.91 3.22
C THR A 456 -31.94 56.55 2.15
N GLY A 457 -32.01 56.00 0.93
CA GLY A 457 -31.74 56.60 -0.39
C GLY A 457 -30.36 57.16 -0.71
N PRO A 458 -29.72 56.66 -1.79
CA PRO A 458 -29.06 57.49 -2.79
C PRO A 458 -29.97 57.65 -4.03
N GLY A 459 -29.93 58.84 -4.64
CA GLY A 459 -30.81 59.26 -5.72
C GLY A 459 -30.67 58.48 -7.05
N PRO A 460 -31.61 58.67 -7.99
CA PRO A 460 -31.75 57.83 -9.17
C PRO A 460 -30.67 58.13 -10.23
N LEU A 461 -30.09 57.06 -10.77
CA LEU A 461 -29.32 57.05 -12.01
C LEU A 461 -30.21 57.53 -13.17
N SER A 462 -30.07 58.78 -13.63
CA SER A 462 -30.62 59.19 -14.94
C SER A 462 -29.97 60.42 -15.57
N ARG A 463 -29.73 60.27 -16.88
CA ARG A 463 -29.56 61.25 -17.98
C ARG A 463 -28.23 61.99 -18.19
N ALA A 464 -27.61 61.64 -19.32
CA ALA A 464 -26.67 62.46 -20.09
C ALA A 464 -27.43 63.36 -21.11
N SER A 465 -27.01 64.61 -21.28
CA SER A 465 -27.22 65.44 -22.49
C SER A 465 -26.20 66.59 -22.56
N THR A 466 -25.53 66.64 -23.71
CA THR A 466 -24.84 67.72 -24.47
C THR A 466 -24.85 69.18 -23.99
N GLU A 467 -23.66 69.81 -23.94
CA GLU A 467 -23.24 71.07 -24.62
C GLU A 467 -21.80 71.49 -24.19
N GLY A 468 -21.01 72.12 -25.07
CA GLY A 468 -19.74 72.83 -24.77
C GLY A 468 -19.82 74.29 -25.24
N PRO A 469 -18.73 75.06 -25.48
CA PRO A 469 -17.35 75.06 -24.94
C PRO A 469 -16.84 76.48 -24.51
N ALA A 470 -15.69 76.60 -23.80
CA ALA A 470 -14.73 77.75 -23.80
C ALA A 470 -13.62 77.50 -22.73
N VAL A 471 -12.34 77.26 -23.04
CA VAL A 471 -11.22 78.17 -23.44
C VAL A 471 -10.75 79.14 -22.33
N THR A 472 -9.59 78.82 -21.71
CA THR A 472 -8.34 79.59 -21.47
C THR A 472 -7.62 78.99 -20.24
N ALA A 473 -6.50 78.27 -20.34
CA ALA A 473 -5.12 78.70 -20.59
C ALA A 473 -4.53 79.59 -19.47
N GLY A 474 -3.48 79.11 -18.77
CA GLY A 474 -2.54 80.01 -18.07
C GLY A 474 -1.82 79.50 -16.82
N ALA A 475 -0.70 78.79 -17.03
CA ALA A 475 0.61 78.98 -16.39
C ALA A 475 0.88 78.72 -14.87
N LYS A 476 1.95 77.91 -14.66
CA LYS A 476 3.07 78.06 -13.68
C LYS A 476 2.71 78.04 -12.18
N GLU A 477 3.49 77.54 -11.21
CA GLU A 477 4.91 77.22 -11.08
C GLU A 477 5.10 76.47 -9.72
N GLN A 478 6.21 75.72 -9.62
CA GLN A 478 7.06 75.55 -8.42
C GLN A 478 6.57 74.76 -7.17
N GLN A 479 7.35 73.69 -6.89
CA GLN A 479 7.85 73.21 -5.59
C GLN A 479 8.18 74.37 -4.59
N PRO A 480 8.39 74.17 -3.25
CA PRO A 480 9.15 73.05 -2.66
C PRO A 480 8.85 72.64 -1.19
N GLN A 481 9.57 71.58 -0.73
CA GLN A 481 10.14 71.38 0.63
C GLN A 481 9.15 71.26 1.83
N GLN A 482 9.39 70.56 2.95
CA GLN A 482 10.56 69.96 3.58
C GLN A 482 10.12 69.14 4.84
N GLN A 483 11.07 68.37 5.37
CA GLN A 483 11.33 68.08 6.80
C GLN A 483 10.84 66.76 7.45
N HIS A 484 11.86 65.99 7.84
CA HIS A 484 11.91 64.87 8.78
C HIS A 484 12.07 65.34 10.23
N HIS A 485 11.56 64.56 11.21
CA HIS A 485 12.21 64.36 12.51
C HIS A 485 11.82 62.99 13.16
N PRO A 486 12.66 62.43 14.07
CA PRO A 486 12.62 61.04 14.55
C PRO A 486 12.08 60.88 16.01
N PRO A 487 12.00 59.64 16.58
CA PRO A 487 11.22 59.33 17.80
C PRO A 487 12.07 59.17 19.08
N PRO A 488 11.44 59.03 20.27
CA PRO A 488 12.13 58.61 21.49
C PRO A 488 11.62 57.29 22.11
N ALA A 489 12.45 56.80 23.06
CA ALA A 489 12.50 55.50 23.72
C ALA A 489 11.75 55.44 25.09
N PRO A 490 11.76 54.29 25.82
CA PRO A 490 10.78 53.92 26.87
C PRO A 490 11.35 53.89 28.32
N MET A 491 10.49 53.54 29.32
CA MET A 491 10.71 52.94 30.69
C MET A 491 9.45 53.17 31.59
N PRO A 492 9.26 52.61 32.83
CA PRO A 492 9.80 51.40 33.51
C PRO A 492 8.77 50.58 34.38
N ASP A 493 9.31 49.57 35.08
CA ASP A 493 8.78 48.63 36.11
C ASP A 493 7.99 49.17 37.32
N GLN A 494 7.17 48.31 37.94
CA GLN A 494 6.81 48.36 39.38
C GLN A 494 6.66 46.96 40.02
N GLN A 495 7.35 46.79 41.16
CA GLN A 495 7.15 45.74 42.18
C GLN A 495 6.09 46.18 43.20
N LEU A 496 5.38 45.26 43.87
CA LEU A 496 4.91 45.45 45.25
C LEU A 496 4.67 44.12 46.02
N HIS A 497 4.94 44.21 47.32
CA HIS A 497 4.88 43.21 48.40
C HIS A 497 3.44 42.83 48.84
N ILE A 498 3.28 41.75 49.64
CA ILE A 498 2.77 41.76 51.04
C ILE A 498 2.70 40.34 51.65
N SER A 499 2.92 40.33 52.97
CA SER A 499 3.11 39.30 53.99
C SER A 499 1.83 38.74 54.65
N GLY A 500 1.93 37.59 55.33
CA GLY A 500 1.02 37.17 56.41
C GLY A 500 1.31 35.77 56.96
N GLY A 501 1.70 35.66 58.25
CA GLY A 501 2.10 34.41 58.92
C GLY A 501 1.10 33.88 59.95
N GLY A 502 1.26 32.61 60.33
CA GLY A 502 0.56 31.93 61.44
C GLY A 502 1.26 30.60 61.76
N SER A 503 1.44 30.29 63.06
CA SER A 503 2.45 29.36 63.59
C SER A 503 1.86 28.17 64.37
N LEU A 504 2.41 26.96 64.11
CA LEU A 504 2.59 25.73 64.95
C LEU A 504 1.40 24.81 65.37
N PRO A 505 1.61 23.50 65.72
CA PRO A 505 2.85 22.67 65.71
C PRO A 505 2.77 21.21 65.14
N SER A 506 3.96 20.70 64.72
CA SER A 506 4.54 19.36 65.01
C SER A 506 3.91 18.01 64.53
N ARG A 507 4.56 17.32 63.56
CA ARG A 507 5.31 16.03 63.75
C ARG A 507 5.78 15.37 62.41
N THR A 508 7.07 15.01 62.39
CA THR A 508 7.75 13.86 61.73
C THR A 508 7.55 13.57 60.23
N SER A 509 8.55 13.83 59.39
CA SER A 509 9.57 12.85 58.95
C SER A 509 10.36 13.40 57.74
N THR A 510 11.68 13.33 57.85
CA THR A 510 12.71 13.93 57.01
C THR A 510 13.19 12.99 55.91
N VAL A 511 13.11 13.39 54.63
CA VAL A 511 14.10 13.06 53.58
C VAL A 511 14.25 14.29 52.67
N GLY A 512 15.33 15.06 52.87
CA GLY A 512 15.81 16.09 51.93
C GLY A 512 16.56 15.44 50.76
N ALA A 513 16.46 15.86 49.50
CA ALA A 513 16.58 17.19 48.90
C ALA A 513 17.99 17.80 49.04
N TYR A 514 18.81 17.66 47.99
CA TYR A 514 19.73 18.62 47.36
C TYR A 514 20.10 17.98 46.00
N GLY A 515 19.88 18.56 44.83
CA GLY A 515 20.08 19.95 44.44
C GLY A 515 21.48 20.08 43.85
N SER A 516 21.63 20.01 42.52
CA SER A 516 22.81 20.56 41.85
C SER A 516 22.54 20.89 40.38
N LYS A 517 22.69 22.17 40.05
CA LYS A 517 22.77 22.74 38.70
C LYS A 517 24.16 22.44 38.12
N GLY A 518 24.25 22.15 36.82
CA GLY A 518 25.52 22.02 36.12
C GLY A 518 25.35 21.98 34.61
N LYS A 519 26.03 22.90 33.92
CA LYS A 519 25.99 23.22 32.49
C LYS A 519 26.65 22.18 31.57
N ALA A 520 26.31 22.33 30.28
CA ALA A 520 27.13 22.16 29.06
C ALA A 520 27.10 20.80 28.32
N GLY A 521 26.57 20.88 27.09
CA GLY A 521 27.32 20.60 25.86
C GLY A 521 27.41 19.15 25.38
N GLY A 522 26.72 18.82 24.28
CA GLY A 522 27.05 17.60 23.53
C GLY A 522 25.97 17.11 22.56
N LYS A 523 26.09 17.55 21.30
CA LYS A 523 25.74 16.87 20.03
C LYS A 523 24.39 16.14 19.93
N ALA A 524 23.53 16.74 19.11
CA ALA A 524 22.25 16.21 18.65
C ALA A 524 22.41 14.88 17.90
N SER A 525 21.69 13.86 18.35
CA SER A 525 21.27 12.72 17.54
C SER A 525 19.94 13.08 16.86
N PRO A 526 19.74 12.73 15.58
CA PRO A 526 18.48 13.00 14.90
C PRO A 526 17.42 11.96 15.32
N GLY A 527 16.25 12.43 15.75
CA GLY A 527 15.01 11.66 15.65
C GLY A 527 14.55 10.84 16.85
N ALA A 528 14.76 11.28 18.10
CA ALA A 528 13.87 10.84 19.18
C ALA A 528 12.50 11.53 18.96
N GLY A 529 11.57 10.81 18.32
CA GLY A 529 10.22 11.31 18.05
C GLY A 529 9.61 11.90 19.32
N ALA A 530 9.03 13.09 19.20
CA ALA A 530 8.30 13.71 20.29
C ALA A 530 7.33 12.67 20.88
N PRO A 531 7.24 12.54 22.21
CA PRO A 531 6.31 11.60 22.83
C PRO A 531 4.92 11.89 22.26
N LYS A 532 4.33 10.91 21.56
CA LYS A 532 2.99 11.04 20.99
C LYS A 532 2.05 11.47 22.13
N ASP A 533 1.33 12.56 21.94
CA ASP A 533 0.32 13.00 22.89
C ASP A 533 -0.75 11.91 23.01
N ASP A 534 -1.13 11.55 24.23
CA ASP A 534 -2.22 10.59 24.43
C ASP A 534 -3.55 11.31 24.20
N VAL A 535 -4.25 10.92 23.13
CA VAL A 535 -5.57 11.45 22.79
C VAL A 535 -6.62 10.41 23.13
N LEU A 536 -7.54 10.76 24.03
CA LEU A 536 -8.71 9.96 24.36
C LEU A 536 -9.92 10.55 23.64
N VAL A 537 -10.55 9.76 22.77
CA VAL A 537 -11.76 10.19 22.05
C VAL A 537 -12.93 10.14 23.01
N LEU A 538 -13.67 11.24 23.12
CA LEU A 538 -14.91 11.28 23.88
C LEU A 538 -15.98 10.44 23.17
N PRO A 539 -16.91 9.84 23.91
CA PRO A 539 -18.00 9.08 23.30
C PRO A 539 -18.85 9.94 22.35
N ARG A 540 -19.42 9.31 21.32
CA ARG A 540 -20.33 9.99 20.38
C ARG A 540 -21.54 10.54 21.14
N GLY A 541 -21.78 11.84 21.03
CA GLY A 541 -22.83 12.54 21.77
C GLY A 541 -22.34 13.35 22.98
N ALA A 542 -21.12 13.08 23.50
CA ALA A 542 -20.53 13.89 24.57
C ALA A 542 -20.37 15.36 24.15
N ALA A 543 -19.96 15.61 22.90
CA ALA A 543 -19.89 16.96 22.34
C ALA A 543 -21.26 17.67 22.38
N PHE A 544 -22.33 16.95 22.03
CA PHE A 544 -23.70 17.47 22.05
C PHE A 544 -24.20 17.70 23.49
N GLU A 545 -23.92 16.78 24.42
CA GLU A 545 -24.25 16.96 25.84
C GLU A 545 -23.53 18.16 26.46
N LEU A 546 -22.24 18.34 26.15
CA LEU A 546 -21.44 19.47 26.61
C LEU A 546 -21.89 20.80 25.99
N GLN A 547 -22.39 20.79 24.75
CA GLN A 547 -22.98 21.97 24.11
C GLN A 547 -24.34 22.32 24.71
N ARG A 548 -25.16 21.31 25.03
CA ARG A 548 -26.52 21.49 25.54
C ARG A 548 -26.54 21.91 27.02
N ASP A 549 -25.67 21.34 27.83
CA ASP A 549 -25.62 21.56 29.28
C ASP A 549 -24.30 22.25 29.69
N THR A 550 -24.34 23.58 29.75
CA THR A 550 -23.18 24.41 30.10
C THR A 550 -22.74 24.23 31.55
N ALA A 551 -23.65 23.86 32.46
CA ALA A 551 -23.32 23.60 33.85
C ALA A 551 -22.51 22.30 33.97
N ARG A 552 -22.95 21.23 33.30
CA ARG A 552 -22.21 19.97 33.23
C ARG A 552 -20.85 20.14 32.54
N ALA A 553 -20.79 20.90 31.46
CA ALA A 553 -19.53 21.20 30.77
C ALA A 553 -18.54 21.95 31.67
N LYS A 554 -19.04 22.84 32.54
CA LYS A 554 -18.22 23.52 33.54
C LYS A 554 -17.69 22.54 34.58
N THR A 555 -18.54 21.70 35.17
CA THR A 555 -18.13 20.68 36.14
C THR A 555 -17.09 19.73 35.55
N PHE A 556 -17.31 19.25 34.33
CA PHE A 556 -16.34 18.39 33.63
C PHE A 556 -14.98 19.07 33.44
N ARG A 557 -14.95 20.35 33.03
CA ARG A 557 -13.71 21.13 32.92
C ARG A 557 -13.02 21.35 34.27
N ASP A 558 -13.78 21.57 35.34
CA ASP A 558 -13.22 21.73 36.69
C ASP A 558 -12.63 20.41 37.20
N ASP A 559 -13.25 19.28 36.89
CA ASP A 559 -12.71 17.96 37.22
C ASP A 559 -11.46 17.62 36.40
N LEU A 560 -11.40 17.99 35.11
CA LEU A 560 -10.17 17.87 34.31
C LEU A 560 -9.01 18.70 34.90
N ARG A 561 -9.29 19.87 35.49
CA ARG A 561 -8.26 20.65 36.20
C ARG A 561 -7.83 19.97 37.50
N THR A 562 -8.75 19.36 38.23
CA THR A 562 -8.44 18.60 39.45
C THR A 562 -7.59 17.38 39.12
N PHE A 563 -7.98 16.62 38.09
CA PHE A 563 -7.20 15.53 37.52
C PHE A 563 -5.78 15.98 37.15
N ALA A 564 -5.63 17.13 36.48
CA ALA A 564 -4.33 17.62 36.05
C ALA A 564 -3.37 17.94 37.22
N ARG A 565 -3.91 18.41 38.35
CA ARG A 565 -3.14 18.66 39.57
C ARG A 565 -2.64 17.38 40.22
N ASN A 566 -3.46 16.31 40.21
CA ASN A 566 -3.13 15.05 40.87
C ASN A 566 -2.04 14.27 40.11
N PHE A 567 -2.09 14.26 38.77
CA PHE A 567 -1.19 13.45 37.95
C PHE A 567 -0.03 14.21 37.31
N ARG A 568 0.03 15.54 37.45
CA ARG A 568 0.96 16.42 36.72
C ARG A 568 0.87 16.23 35.20
N ILE A 569 -0.34 16.00 34.69
CA ILE A 569 -0.65 15.84 33.26
C ILE A 569 -1.79 16.80 32.93
N GLN A 570 -1.57 17.73 32.02
CA GLN A 570 -2.61 18.64 31.54
C GLN A 570 -3.59 17.86 30.66
N ALA A 571 -4.88 17.86 31.02
CA ALA A 571 -5.93 17.24 30.22
C ALA A 571 -6.80 18.36 29.60
N GLU A 572 -6.72 18.53 28.29
CA GLU A 572 -7.42 19.59 27.55
C GLU A 572 -8.48 19.01 26.63
N LEU A 573 -9.67 19.61 26.65
CA LEU A 573 -10.72 19.29 25.70
C LEU A 573 -10.40 19.96 24.35
N VAL A 574 -10.14 19.15 23.33
CA VAL A 574 -9.89 19.59 21.95
C VAL A 574 -11.12 19.26 21.11
N GLY A 575 -11.67 20.24 20.39
CA GLY A 575 -12.78 20.00 19.44
C GLY A 575 -14.12 19.57 20.04
N LEU A 576 -14.26 19.53 21.38
CA LEU A 576 -15.40 18.94 22.13
C LEU A 576 -15.58 17.42 21.97
N ASP A 577 -14.73 16.76 21.19
CA ASP A 577 -14.83 15.35 20.84
C ASP A 577 -13.63 14.53 21.35
N LYS A 578 -12.58 15.18 21.88
CA LYS A 578 -11.36 14.51 22.35
C LYS A 578 -10.79 15.21 23.58
N VAL A 579 -10.18 14.44 24.48
CA VAL A 579 -9.35 14.95 25.57
C VAL A 579 -7.90 14.59 25.29
N GLN A 580 -7.05 15.60 25.15
CA GLN A 580 -5.61 15.44 24.94
C GLN A 580 -4.87 15.55 26.27
N MET A 581 -4.08 14.52 26.59
CA MET A 581 -3.22 14.48 27.77
C MET A 581 -1.80 14.93 27.40
N LYS A 582 -1.33 16.03 28.00
CA LYS A 582 0.01 16.58 27.83
C LYS A 582 0.77 16.51 29.17
N PRO A 583 1.86 15.75 29.29
CA PRO A 583 2.60 15.66 30.54
C PRO A 583 3.23 17.02 30.90
N ILE A 584 3.07 17.45 32.16
CA ILE A 584 3.70 18.66 32.69
C ILE A 584 5.08 18.26 33.24
N GLY A 585 6.07 18.23 32.34
CA GLY A 585 7.43 17.81 32.64
C GLY A 585 7.64 16.30 32.51
N PHE A 586 8.56 15.75 33.30
CA PHE A 586 8.87 14.32 33.27
C PHE A 586 7.88 13.52 34.13
N VAL A 587 7.04 12.71 33.49
CA VAL A 587 6.10 11.81 34.14
C VAL A 587 6.48 10.37 33.80
N HIS A 588 6.57 9.51 34.81
CA HIS A 588 6.87 8.09 34.61
C HIS A 588 5.74 7.39 33.85
N GLN A 589 6.08 6.36 33.07
CA GLN A 589 5.11 5.58 32.29
C GLN A 589 3.98 5.00 33.16
N ASP A 590 4.30 4.42 34.31
CA ASP A 590 3.31 3.89 35.24
C ASP A 590 2.33 4.97 35.75
N THR A 591 2.82 6.20 35.96
CA THR A 591 1.97 7.33 36.36
C THR A 591 1.07 7.76 35.21
N ARG A 592 1.55 7.69 33.97
CA ARG A 592 0.79 8.01 32.76
C ARG A 592 -0.33 6.99 32.51
N GLU A 593 -0.06 5.70 32.70
CA GLU A 593 -1.05 4.62 32.59
C GLU A 593 -2.13 4.74 33.68
N LYS A 594 -1.74 5.02 34.93
CA LYS A 594 -2.69 5.30 36.02
C LYS A 594 -3.54 6.54 35.74
N ALA A 595 -2.93 7.61 35.23
CA ALA A 595 -3.65 8.81 34.84
C ALA A 595 -4.65 8.53 33.72
N ARG A 596 -4.28 7.70 32.73
CA ARG A 596 -5.17 7.31 31.65
C ARG A 596 -6.40 6.54 32.15
N ALA A 597 -6.19 5.57 33.05
CA ALA A 597 -7.28 4.81 33.65
C ALA A 597 -8.23 5.72 34.46
N GLU A 598 -7.68 6.63 35.26
CA GLU A 598 -8.47 7.56 36.06
C GLU A 598 -9.24 8.58 35.19
N LEU A 599 -8.63 9.05 34.10
CA LEU A 599 -9.33 9.90 33.14
C LEU A 599 -10.47 9.14 32.47
N GLN A 600 -10.28 7.86 32.12
CA GLN A 600 -11.35 7.03 31.57
C GLN A 600 -12.52 6.87 32.56
N ASN A 601 -12.24 6.71 33.85
CA ASN A 601 -13.27 6.68 34.90
C ASN A 601 -14.02 8.01 34.99
N LEU A 602 -13.31 9.14 34.91
CA LEU A 602 -13.92 10.46 34.89
C LEU A 602 -14.82 10.66 33.67
N LEU A 603 -14.41 10.19 32.49
CA LEU A 603 -15.23 10.21 31.29
C LEU A 603 -16.51 9.37 31.48
N ASN A 604 -16.39 8.18 32.06
CA ASN A 604 -17.54 7.31 32.33
C ASN A 604 -18.52 7.96 33.33
N TYR A 605 -18.01 8.66 34.35
CA TYR A 605 -18.82 9.38 35.33
C TYR A 605 -19.58 10.57 34.71
N HIS A 606 -18.91 11.33 33.86
CA HIS A 606 -19.51 12.51 33.23
C HIS A 606 -20.39 12.20 32.05
N PHE A 607 -20.23 11.06 31.38
CA PHE A 607 -21.04 10.69 30.23
C PHE A 607 -21.61 9.26 30.33
N PRO A 608 -22.35 8.94 31.42
CA PRO A 608 -22.87 7.59 31.67
C PRO A 608 -23.85 7.13 30.59
N GLY A 609 -24.48 8.06 29.85
CA GLY A 609 -25.45 7.78 28.78
C GLY A 609 -24.88 7.75 27.37
N SER A 610 -23.60 8.08 27.16
CA SER A 610 -22.95 8.08 25.84
C SER A 610 -22.20 6.78 25.54
N ALA A 611 -22.00 5.94 26.57
CA ALA A 611 -21.94 4.50 26.43
C ALA A 611 -23.37 3.93 26.32
N ALA A 612 -24.21 4.55 25.47
CA ALA A 612 -25.44 3.93 25.01
C ALA A 612 -25.05 2.52 24.58
N SER A 613 -25.64 1.55 25.26
CA SER A 613 -25.41 0.12 25.17
C SER A 613 -25.46 -0.32 23.71
N ARG A 614 -24.36 -0.15 22.98
CA ARG A 614 -24.17 -0.85 21.73
C ARG A 614 -23.93 -2.26 22.17
N GLU A 615 -25.04 -2.98 22.25
CA GLU A 615 -25.10 -4.34 21.75
C GLU A 615 -24.15 -4.39 20.55
N ARG A 616 -22.95 -4.90 20.82
CA ARG A 616 -21.89 -4.98 19.82
C ARG A 616 -21.73 -6.43 19.48
N GLU A 617 -21.69 -6.67 18.18
CA GLU A 617 -21.43 -7.99 17.64
C GLU A 617 -19.93 -8.25 17.69
N VAL A 618 -19.53 -9.30 18.38
CA VAL A 618 -18.13 -9.78 18.46
C VAL A 618 -18.08 -11.26 18.11
N ARG A 619 -16.92 -11.75 17.66
CA ARG A 619 -16.73 -13.19 17.38
C ARG A 619 -15.97 -13.84 18.52
N LEU A 620 -16.54 -14.89 19.08
CA LEU A 620 -15.92 -15.75 20.08
C LEU A 620 -14.74 -16.48 19.45
N ARG A 621 -13.59 -16.51 20.14
CA ARG A 621 -12.42 -17.31 19.74
C ARG A 621 -12.30 -18.53 20.64
N VAL A 622 -12.09 -19.71 20.07
CA VAL A 622 -11.93 -20.95 20.83
C VAL A 622 -10.66 -21.66 20.40
N ALA A 623 -9.72 -21.84 21.34
CA ALA A 623 -8.51 -22.63 21.13
C ALA A 623 -8.75 -24.10 21.54
N GLU A 624 -7.74 -24.96 21.37
CA GLU A 624 -7.80 -26.37 21.83
C GLU A 624 -8.11 -26.49 23.34
N SER A 625 -7.72 -25.49 24.14
CA SER A 625 -7.97 -25.42 25.58
C SER A 625 -9.31 -24.77 25.96
N GLY A 626 -10.12 -24.31 24.99
CA GLY A 626 -11.38 -23.61 25.21
C GLY A 626 -11.34 -22.11 24.87
N ALA A 627 -12.33 -21.37 25.34
CA ALA A 627 -12.48 -19.93 25.07
C ALA A 627 -11.77 -19.02 26.09
N GLY A 628 -11.31 -19.55 27.23
CA GLY A 628 -10.67 -18.75 28.29
C GLY A 628 -11.61 -17.68 28.86
N ILE A 629 -12.89 -18.02 29.08
CA ILE A 629 -13.89 -17.13 29.67
C ILE A 629 -14.61 -17.82 30.82
N ASP A 630 -14.81 -17.09 31.92
CA ASP A 630 -15.65 -17.52 33.03
C ASP A 630 -16.97 -16.75 32.97
N LEU A 631 -18.08 -17.48 33.05
CA LEU A 631 -19.42 -16.94 32.86
C LEU A 631 -20.32 -17.29 34.05
N THR A 632 -21.09 -16.31 34.54
CA THR A 632 -22.18 -16.53 35.51
C THR A 632 -23.53 -16.21 34.86
N PRO A 633 -24.53 -17.12 34.94
CA PRO A 633 -25.89 -16.85 34.46
C PRO A 633 -26.51 -15.63 35.14
N SER A 634 -27.28 -14.84 34.37
CA SER A 634 -27.99 -13.65 34.85
C SER A 634 -29.32 -13.47 34.13
N ASP A 635 -30.23 -12.66 34.67
CA ASP A 635 -31.54 -12.35 34.05
C ASP A 635 -31.43 -11.80 32.61
N ARG A 636 -30.25 -11.25 32.25
CA ARG A 636 -29.98 -10.62 30.95
C ARG A 636 -29.22 -11.53 29.98
N GLY A 637 -28.77 -12.71 30.41
CA GLY A 637 -27.89 -13.62 29.66
C GLY A 637 -26.67 -14.03 30.49
N PHE A 638 -25.49 -14.21 29.88
CA PHE A 638 -24.27 -14.58 30.62
C PHE A 638 -23.43 -13.36 30.99
N GLN A 639 -23.19 -13.14 32.28
CA GLN A 639 -22.23 -12.15 32.75
C GLN A 639 -20.81 -12.71 32.61
N VAL A 640 -19.92 -11.92 32.02
CA VAL A 640 -18.50 -12.26 31.87
C VAL A 640 -17.77 -11.88 33.15
N ASP A 641 -17.32 -12.86 33.92
CA ASP A 641 -16.61 -12.62 35.18
C ASP A 641 -15.11 -12.47 34.97
N HIS A 642 -14.55 -13.29 34.08
CA HIS A 642 -13.13 -13.32 33.76
C HIS A 642 -12.90 -13.61 32.28
N VAL A 643 -11.81 -13.05 31.74
CA VAL A 643 -11.33 -13.28 30.37
C VAL A 643 -9.82 -13.46 30.43
N GLU A 644 -9.33 -14.61 29.98
CA GLU A 644 -7.90 -14.88 29.87
C GLU A 644 -7.27 -14.16 28.67
N ASP A 645 -5.96 -13.87 28.76
CA ASP A 645 -5.21 -13.18 27.70
C ASP A 645 -5.17 -13.97 26.37
N PHE A 646 -5.24 -15.30 26.45
CA PHE A 646 -5.29 -16.23 25.33
C PHE A 646 -6.63 -16.98 25.37
N PRO A 647 -7.42 -17.05 24.27
CA PRO A 647 -7.09 -16.79 22.87
C PRO A 647 -7.26 -15.33 22.39
N GLY A 648 -7.43 -14.38 23.31
CA GLY A 648 -7.52 -12.94 23.01
C GLY A 648 -8.91 -12.52 22.52
N GLN A 649 -9.88 -12.55 23.44
CA GLN A 649 -11.27 -12.13 23.18
C GLN A 649 -11.38 -10.61 22.97
N ASP A 650 -12.42 -10.17 22.25
CA ASP A 650 -12.70 -8.74 21.97
C ASP A 650 -13.79 -8.16 22.91
N PHE A 651 -13.88 -8.70 24.11
CA PHE A 651 -14.76 -8.28 25.20
C PHE A 651 -14.06 -8.45 26.54
N ALA A 652 -14.56 -7.78 27.59
CA ALA A 652 -13.91 -7.70 28.88
C ALA A 652 -14.83 -8.20 30.02
N ALA A 653 -14.21 -8.55 31.15
CA ALA A 653 -14.93 -8.83 32.38
C ALA A 653 -15.86 -7.65 32.76
N GLY A 654 -17.06 -7.97 33.23
CA GLY A 654 -18.14 -7.03 33.55
C GLY A 654 -19.11 -6.74 32.40
N GLU A 655 -18.88 -7.29 31.20
CA GLU A 655 -19.85 -7.25 30.11
C GLU A 655 -20.84 -8.45 30.19
N VAL A 656 -21.96 -8.38 29.47
CA VAL A 656 -23.00 -9.43 29.43
C VAL A 656 -23.23 -9.88 28.00
N ILE A 657 -23.20 -11.19 27.77
CA ILE A 657 -23.57 -11.83 26.52
C ILE A 657 -25.09 -11.92 26.46
N LEU A 658 -25.70 -11.10 25.60
CA LEU A 658 -27.15 -10.99 25.42
C LEU A 658 -27.70 -11.99 24.40
N ALA A 659 -26.88 -12.39 23.43
CA ALA A 659 -27.25 -13.36 22.39
C ALA A 659 -26.00 -14.09 21.83
N ILE A 660 -26.21 -15.30 21.27
CA ILE A 660 -25.19 -16.08 20.57
C ILE A 660 -25.75 -16.63 19.25
N ASN A 661 -25.06 -16.41 18.13
CA ASN A 661 -25.51 -16.73 16.77
C ASN A 661 -26.95 -16.29 16.48
N GLY A 662 -27.35 -15.12 17.01
CA GLY A 662 -28.69 -14.56 16.88
C GLY A 662 -29.74 -15.11 17.86
N GLN A 663 -29.43 -16.12 18.67
CA GLN A 663 -30.31 -16.61 19.73
C GLN A 663 -30.19 -15.75 20.97
N LYS A 664 -31.31 -15.15 21.39
CA LYS A 664 -31.38 -14.25 22.53
C LYS A 664 -31.33 -15.07 23.84
N LEU A 665 -30.42 -14.68 24.74
CA LEU A 665 -30.23 -15.32 26.04
C LEU A 665 -30.99 -14.62 27.18
N SER A 666 -31.45 -13.39 26.96
CA SER A 666 -32.20 -12.63 27.97
C SER A 666 -33.61 -13.18 28.17
N GLY A 667 -34.00 -13.35 29.44
CA GLY A 667 -35.32 -13.83 29.85
C GLY A 667 -35.49 -15.36 29.83
N LEU A 668 -34.44 -16.11 29.50
CA LEU A 668 -34.38 -17.57 29.66
C LEU A 668 -34.03 -17.92 31.12
N SER A 669 -34.43 -19.11 31.58
CA SER A 669 -33.96 -19.62 32.88
C SER A 669 -32.47 -19.95 32.84
N GLU A 670 -31.83 -20.10 34.00
CA GLU A 670 -30.42 -20.47 34.13
C GLU A 670 -30.07 -21.72 33.29
N ASP A 671 -30.86 -22.79 33.44
CA ASP A 671 -30.69 -24.04 32.67
C ASP A 671 -30.83 -23.82 31.15
N GLU A 672 -31.80 -22.99 30.72
CA GLU A 672 -32.06 -22.70 29.30
C GLU A 672 -30.95 -21.83 28.69
N VAL A 673 -30.37 -20.91 29.47
CA VAL A 673 -29.24 -20.07 29.05
C VAL A 673 -27.99 -20.93 28.83
N GLU A 674 -27.69 -21.86 29.74
CA GLU A 674 -26.59 -22.81 29.60
C GLU A 674 -26.77 -23.73 28.38
N GLU A 675 -27.97 -24.30 28.21
CA GLU A 675 -28.27 -25.18 27.08
C GLU A 675 -28.16 -24.44 25.73
N THR A 676 -28.75 -23.24 25.64
CA THR A 676 -28.72 -22.43 24.40
C THR A 676 -27.30 -21.99 24.06
N PHE A 677 -26.52 -21.56 25.05
CA PHE A 677 -25.13 -21.17 24.82
C PHE A 677 -24.25 -22.34 24.44
N GLY A 678 -24.37 -23.48 25.14
CA GLY A 678 -23.62 -24.71 24.85
C GLY A 678 -23.90 -25.25 23.44
N ALA A 679 -25.15 -25.19 22.97
CA ALA A 679 -25.53 -25.63 21.63
C ALA A 679 -24.93 -24.76 20.50
N HIS A 680 -24.63 -23.49 20.77
CA HIS A 680 -24.09 -22.53 19.80
C HIS A 680 -22.62 -22.17 20.05
N PHE A 681 -21.99 -22.76 21.06
CA PHE A 681 -20.60 -22.50 21.42
C PHE A 681 -19.64 -23.11 20.39
N GLY A 682 -18.76 -22.28 19.83
CA GLY A 682 -17.75 -22.71 18.87
C GLY A 682 -16.84 -21.56 18.45
N ASP A 683 -15.70 -21.91 17.83
CA ASP A 683 -14.80 -20.91 17.27
C ASP A 683 -15.51 -20.12 16.17
N GLY A 684 -15.47 -18.79 16.28
CA GLY A 684 -16.15 -17.86 15.39
C GLY A 684 -17.63 -17.60 15.71
N ALA A 685 -18.19 -18.16 16.80
CA ALA A 685 -19.58 -17.89 17.20
C ALA A 685 -19.81 -16.39 17.41
N VAL A 686 -20.93 -15.87 16.90
CA VAL A 686 -21.26 -14.45 16.92
C VAL A 686 -21.96 -14.10 18.22
N LEU A 687 -21.33 -13.30 19.07
CA LEU A 687 -21.89 -12.85 20.35
C LEU A 687 -22.43 -11.44 20.24
N MET A 688 -23.57 -11.18 20.87
CA MET A 688 -24.08 -9.84 21.11
C MET A 688 -23.72 -9.44 22.54
N ILE A 689 -22.80 -8.50 22.72
CA ILE A 689 -22.32 -8.07 24.03
C ILE A 689 -22.97 -6.74 24.43
N GLY A 690 -23.57 -6.70 25.61
CA GLY A 690 -24.00 -5.46 26.29
C GLY A 690 -23.20 -5.24 27.57
N ARG A 691 -23.38 -4.07 28.21
CA ARG A 691 -22.90 -3.87 29.59
C ARG A 691 -23.89 -4.43 30.60
N ALA A 692 -23.37 -5.03 31.67
CA ALA A 692 -24.13 -5.55 32.82
C ALA A 692 -25.11 -4.53 33.39
#